data_AF-F3GFH4-F1
#
_entry.id   AF-F3GFH4-F1
#
_cell.length_a   1.000
_cell.length_b   1.000
_cell.length_c   1.000
_cell.angle_alpha   90.00
_cell.angle_beta   90.00
_cell.angle_gamma   90.00
#
_symmetry.space_group_name_H-M   'P 1'
#
loop_
_entity.id
_entity.type
_entity.pdbx_description
1 polymer ?
#
loop_
_entity_poly.entity_id
_entity_poly.type
_entity_poly.pdbx_seq_one_letter_code
_entity_poly.pdbx_strand_id
1 'polypeptide(L)'
;MDGLVYESRGISLNWRLPASEEILREAQLFKYAWRCSHCGASGSTFAQQPGDCGQCGSPLDEQEDVLRYLVPSGFAVDFYGKDPHTDISKPTYIPVQRPWLSVNEPWLTLANPANGAFRASAKARLFNHTSGDGGQGFALCLECGRAEAMLKYPDEQAAKNEKFLPHKFRSGQQHRRLRGGRTDDGESICAGSSDSWKIQRNVHLGHDSIADALEVMIRNPVTGEYLNDEIAAFSIAVALRDAIADQMGVMSDELGFGTKHVQWQREPVRLIQVFDLRSGGYTSQAAHLMNSPVLWDKVLDSLSCHCTGACQECLIGFDTRFDGEKLDRHKALEWISKDWRASLALPDDEAVFGADSVAETSTLLEAVERYLAQDKYGAVTLYLQGPTSLWDLPMATVLRDKVLGWQCHRRINVTLIAENGTLAHLDEASRYSLASWVDAGITYVESDPTRMSLQGGHHLLVGLSGKDGELTWASRQTLVGIANPHWGESDGESPLVRGLLSRGFEPTRPYSLGEIRPKTGDIEVDIHKDLDGTIARFGDRLWALLCDKSPGLRAALEGNDPLQSVAYTDRYVVSPLAAALLLEALTALRERATVESGTLPVAITGREFESKNRAPQRIWHDWLNDVDRDHALQEALDYVGFEAQVRSEPGIEHGRMLKLVFESGKQIRIRLDQGFSYWQVDRNMSHRQQQLFDFKKDSVTQGKALHDVAAVLTAPEIGNTQIFIGL
;
A
#
# COMPACT_ATOMS: atom_id res chain seq x y z
N MET A 1 -19.78 27.91 -32.54
CA MET A 1 -19.92 26.57 -33.14
C MET A 1 -20.88 26.70 -34.31
N ASP A 2 -20.56 26.09 -35.44
CA ASP A 2 -21.27 26.15 -36.73
C ASP A 2 -22.52 25.25 -36.81
N GLY A 3 -22.89 24.58 -35.70
CA GLY A 3 -24.07 23.71 -35.63
C GLY A 3 -23.90 22.36 -36.33
N LEU A 4 -22.70 22.05 -36.80
CA LEU A 4 -22.38 20.82 -37.50
C LEU A 4 -22.06 19.67 -36.53
N VAL A 5 -22.62 18.49 -36.81
CA VAL A 5 -22.33 17.26 -36.09
C VAL A 5 -21.16 16.55 -36.77
N TYR A 6 -20.08 16.37 -36.01
CA TYR A 6 -18.90 15.65 -36.44
C TYR A 6 -18.86 14.27 -35.77
N GLU A 7 -18.71 13.22 -36.58
CA GLU A 7 -18.54 11.86 -36.08
C GLU A 7 -17.06 11.51 -35.95
N SER A 8 -16.63 11.14 -34.74
CA SER A 8 -15.30 10.58 -34.54
C SER A 8 -15.19 9.22 -35.23
N ARG A 9 -14.15 9.03 -36.05
CA ARG A 9 -13.87 7.78 -36.78
C ARG A 9 -12.54 7.16 -36.36
N GLY A 10 -11.96 7.65 -35.27
CA GLY A 10 -10.72 7.15 -34.72
C GLY A 10 -9.99 8.15 -33.84
N ILE A 11 -8.72 7.88 -33.62
CA ILE A 11 -7.84 8.62 -32.73
C ILE A 11 -6.64 9.18 -33.47
N SER A 12 -6.02 10.17 -32.86
CA SER A 12 -4.77 10.77 -33.28
C SER A 12 -3.61 9.91 -32.81
N LEU A 13 -2.73 9.51 -33.73
CA LEU A 13 -1.47 8.85 -33.39
C LEU A 13 -0.35 9.90 -33.45
N ASN A 14 0.17 10.31 -32.29
CA ASN A 14 1.14 11.41 -32.17
C ASN A 14 2.61 11.04 -32.50
N TRP A 15 2.87 9.90 -33.15
CA TRP A 15 4.22 9.39 -33.34
C TRP A 15 4.53 9.17 -34.83
N ARG A 16 5.12 10.19 -35.47
CA ARG A 16 5.81 10.02 -36.76
C ARG A 16 7.19 10.69 -36.66
N LEU A 17 8.26 9.88 -36.60
CA LEU A 17 9.69 10.06 -37.02
C LEU A 17 10.66 9.18 -36.17
N PRO A 18 11.81 8.68 -36.71
CA PRO A 18 11.99 7.59 -37.67
C PRO A 18 12.35 6.20 -37.06
N ALA A 19 11.75 5.15 -37.64
CA ALA A 19 12.20 3.80 -38.07
C ALA A 19 13.29 2.93 -37.40
N SER A 20 13.63 2.99 -36.11
CA SER A 20 14.58 1.99 -35.54
C SER A 20 14.20 1.28 -34.23
N GLU A 21 13.02 1.50 -33.66
CA GLU A 21 12.63 0.87 -32.37
C GLU A 21 11.11 0.55 -32.28
N GLU A 22 10.57 -0.21 -33.23
CA GLU A 22 9.11 -0.47 -33.29
C GLU A 22 8.60 -1.38 -32.15
N ILE A 23 9.39 -2.38 -31.70
CA ILE A 23 8.94 -3.38 -30.72
C ILE A 23 8.89 -2.83 -29.27
N LEU A 24 9.76 -1.87 -28.92
CA LEU A 24 9.81 -1.27 -27.57
C LEU A 24 8.75 -0.19 -27.34
N ARG A 25 8.15 0.37 -28.41
CA ARG A 25 7.17 1.48 -28.33
C ARG A 25 5.71 1.01 -28.30
N GLU A 26 5.37 -0.10 -28.96
CA GLU A 26 4.04 -0.73 -28.86
C GLU A 26 3.69 -1.15 -27.42
N ALA A 27 4.68 -1.61 -26.65
CA ALA A 27 4.54 -1.96 -25.24
C ALA A 27 4.21 -0.74 -24.33
N GLN A 28 4.46 0.48 -24.79
CA GLN A 28 4.13 1.73 -24.07
C GLN A 28 2.81 2.35 -24.53
N LEU A 29 2.27 1.93 -25.69
CA LEU A 29 1.00 2.41 -26.25
C LEU A 29 -0.22 1.86 -25.52
N PHE A 30 -0.15 0.58 -25.14
CA PHE A 30 -1.24 -0.12 -24.46
C PHE A 30 -0.95 -0.29 -22.98
N LYS A 31 -1.98 -0.04 -22.18
CA LYS A 31 -1.98 -0.23 -20.74
C LYS A 31 -3.05 -1.26 -20.39
N TYR A 32 -2.97 -1.80 -19.19
CA TYR A 32 -4.02 -2.63 -18.62
C TYR A 32 -4.59 -1.92 -17.42
N ALA A 33 -5.89 -1.64 -17.42
CA ALA A 33 -6.61 -1.27 -16.22
C ALA A 33 -7.15 -2.54 -15.59
N TRP A 34 -7.12 -2.62 -14.27
CA TRP A 34 -7.64 -3.77 -13.55
C TRP A 34 -8.49 -3.35 -12.36
N ARG A 35 -9.48 -4.16 -12.00
CA ARG A 35 -10.32 -4.01 -10.81
C ARG A 35 -10.52 -5.38 -10.18
N CYS A 36 -10.14 -5.54 -8.93
CA CYS A 36 -10.30 -6.79 -8.21
C CYS A 36 -11.75 -7.00 -7.78
N SER A 37 -12.35 -8.11 -8.22
CA SER A 37 -13.68 -8.56 -7.78
C SER A 37 -13.77 -8.92 -6.29
N HIS A 38 -12.64 -9.27 -5.65
CA HIS A 38 -12.57 -9.62 -4.23
C HIS A 38 -12.51 -8.38 -3.31
N CYS A 39 -11.47 -7.54 -3.41
CA CYS A 39 -11.30 -6.38 -2.52
C CYS A 39 -11.77 -5.03 -3.10
N GLY A 40 -12.18 -4.98 -4.37
CA GLY A 40 -12.56 -3.76 -5.07
C GLY A 40 -11.42 -2.76 -5.32
N ALA A 41 -10.16 -3.12 -5.05
CA ALA A 41 -9.03 -2.30 -5.45
C ALA A 41 -8.95 -2.24 -6.98
N SER A 42 -8.56 -1.09 -7.54
CA SER A 42 -8.33 -0.95 -8.98
C SER A 42 -7.05 -0.18 -9.27
N GLY A 43 -6.48 -0.42 -10.44
CA GLY A 43 -5.25 0.25 -10.85
C GLY A 43 -4.96 0.09 -12.33
N SER A 44 -3.76 0.52 -12.72
CA SER A 44 -3.27 0.37 -14.08
C SER A 44 -1.83 -0.14 -14.09
N THR A 45 -1.48 -0.93 -15.10
CA THR A 45 -0.13 -1.44 -15.36
C THR A 45 0.29 -1.12 -16.80
N PHE A 46 1.60 -1.02 -17.01
CA PHE A 46 2.20 -0.86 -18.32
C PHE A 46 2.74 -2.20 -18.81
N ALA A 47 2.58 -2.47 -20.11
CA ALA A 47 3.12 -3.60 -20.86
C ALA A 47 2.70 -5.03 -20.43
N GLN A 48 2.66 -5.34 -19.13
CA GLN A 48 2.25 -6.64 -18.61
C GLN A 48 0.82 -6.61 -18.07
N GLN A 49 0.05 -7.58 -18.53
CA GLN A 49 -1.27 -7.89 -18.00
C GLN A 49 -1.12 -8.39 -16.55
N PRO A 50 -1.86 -7.81 -15.60
CA PRO A 50 -1.81 -8.26 -14.21
C PRO A 50 -2.55 -9.58 -14.04
N GLY A 51 -1.92 -10.56 -13.37
CA GLY A 51 -2.55 -11.83 -13.02
C GLY A 51 -3.16 -11.86 -11.62
N ASP A 52 -2.61 -11.06 -10.70
CA ASP A 52 -3.04 -11.01 -9.30
C ASP A 52 -3.29 -9.56 -8.86
N CYS A 53 -4.21 -9.39 -7.92
CA CYS A 53 -4.53 -8.10 -7.34
C CYS A 53 -3.34 -7.58 -6.52
N GLY A 54 -2.84 -6.39 -6.86
CA GLY A 54 -1.73 -5.76 -6.14
C GLY A 54 -2.05 -5.33 -4.69
N GLN A 55 -3.29 -5.46 -4.23
CA GLN A 55 -3.71 -5.08 -2.87
C GLN A 55 -3.98 -6.29 -1.96
N CYS A 56 -4.69 -7.31 -2.46
CA CYS A 56 -5.08 -8.49 -1.66
C CYS A 56 -4.49 -9.81 -2.16
N GLY A 57 -3.73 -9.81 -3.26
CA GLY A 57 -3.11 -11.02 -3.82
C GLY A 57 -4.07 -12.00 -4.50
N SER A 58 -5.38 -11.75 -4.50
CA SER A 58 -6.36 -12.61 -5.18
C SER A 58 -6.14 -12.60 -6.71
N PRO A 59 -6.34 -13.73 -7.41
CA PRO A 59 -6.22 -13.77 -8.86
C PRO A 59 -7.24 -12.83 -9.53
N LEU A 60 -6.84 -12.20 -10.63
CA LEU A 60 -7.70 -11.34 -11.46
C LEU A 60 -8.21 -12.14 -12.66
N ASP A 61 -9.51 -12.06 -12.92
CA ASP A 61 -10.07 -12.63 -14.15
C ASP A 61 -9.67 -11.79 -15.36
N GLU A 62 -9.04 -12.41 -16.36
CA GLU A 62 -8.52 -11.70 -17.53
C GLU A 62 -9.62 -11.04 -18.39
N GLN A 63 -10.85 -11.55 -18.35
CA GLN A 63 -11.97 -11.08 -19.15
C GLN A 63 -12.86 -10.09 -18.39
N GLU A 64 -13.06 -10.30 -17.09
CA GLU A 64 -13.97 -9.49 -16.27
C GLU A 64 -13.24 -8.39 -15.48
N ASP A 65 -12.05 -8.68 -14.97
CA ASP A 65 -11.33 -7.79 -14.06
C ASP A 65 -10.28 -6.93 -14.78
N VAL A 66 -9.94 -7.22 -16.04
CA VAL A 66 -8.85 -6.55 -16.78
C VAL A 66 -9.31 -5.97 -18.12
N LEU A 67 -9.00 -4.69 -18.36
CA LEU A 67 -9.23 -4.00 -19.61
C LEU A 67 -7.91 -3.57 -20.25
N ARG A 68 -7.63 -4.06 -21.45
CA ARG A 68 -6.56 -3.52 -22.29
C ARG A 68 -7.02 -2.21 -22.91
N TYR A 69 -6.37 -1.10 -22.55
CA TYR A 69 -6.80 0.23 -22.97
C TYR A 69 -5.68 1.07 -23.56
N LEU A 70 -6.08 2.11 -24.29
CA LEU A 70 -5.21 3.14 -24.84
C LEU A 70 -5.72 4.53 -24.44
N VAL A 71 -4.80 5.44 -24.13
CA VAL A 71 -5.12 6.84 -23.85
C VAL A 71 -5.13 7.62 -25.17
N PRO A 72 -6.29 8.09 -25.67
CA PRO A 72 -6.35 8.78 -26.93
C PRO A 72 -5.63 10.13 -26.84
N SER A 73 -4.71 10.41 -27.76
CA SER A 73 -4.07 11.74 -27.86
C SER A 73 -5.01 12.83 -28.41
N GLY A 74 -6.19 12.43 -28.87
CA GLY A 74 -7.25 13.26 -29.44
C GLY A 74 -8.10 12.45 -30.40
N PHE A 75 -9.37 12.83 -30.58
CA PHE A 75 -10.26 12.18 -31.54
C PHE A 75 -10.13 12.81 -32.94
N ALA A 76 -10.37 12.03 -33.98
CA ALA A 76 -10.25 12.49 -35.36
C ALA A 76 -11.47 12.09 -36.20
N VAL A 77 -11.91 13.04 -37.02
CA VAL A 77 -12.95 12.85 -38.03
C VAL A 77 -12.33 12.24 -39.30
N ASP A 78 -13.14 11.49 -40.04
CA ASP A 78 -12.72 10.93 -41.32
C ASP A 78 -12.64 12.01 -42.38
N PHE A 79 -11.43 12.30 -42.87
CA PHE A 79 -11.21 13.32 -43.90
C PHE A 79 -11.95 13.01 -45.22
N TYR A 80 -12.16 11.72 -45.51
CA TYR A 80 -12.88 11.25 -46.69
C TYR A 80 -14.28 10.72 -46.34
N GLY A 81 -14.75 11.03 -45.12
CA GLY A 81 -16.04 10.61 -44.61
C GLY A 81 -17.20 11.41 -45.21
N LYS A 82 -18.41 11.14 -44.71
CA LYS A 82 -19.57 11.96 -45.07
C LYS A 82 -19.35 13.38 -44.58
N ASP A 83 -19.81 14.36 -45.37
CA ASP A 83 -19.83 15.75 -44.93
C ASP A 83 -20.57 15.87 -43.60
N PRO A 84 -20.07 16.70 -42.68
CA PRO A 84 -20.74 16.94 -41.41
C PRO A 84 -22.19 17.40 -41.67
N HIS A 85 -23.12 16.91 -40.86
CA HIS A 85 -24.55 17.16 -41.04
C HIS A 85 -25.14 17.91 -39.84
N THR A 86 -26.31 18.51 -40.04
CA THR A 86 -27.11 19.12 -38.96
C THR A 86 -28.22 18.18 -38.44
N ASP A 87 -28.33 16.97 -39.01
CA ASP A 87 -29.36 16.00 -38.65
C ASP A 87 -29.13 15.42 -37.25
N ILE A 88 -29.90 15.90 -36.27
CA ILE A 88 -29.93 15.42 -34.88
C ILE A 88 -31.00 14.33 -34.64
N SER A 89 -31.70 13.87 -35.69
CA SER A 89 -32.81 12.92 -35.54
C SER A 89 -32.37 11.48 -35.24
N LYS A 90 -31.09 11.16 -35.47
CA LYS A 90 -30.51 9.82 -35.23
C LYS A 90 -29.17 9.91 -34.47
N PRO A 91 -29.18 10.30 -33.19
CA PRO A 91 -27.96 10.32 -32.41
C PRO A 91 -27.47 8.87 -32.18
N THR A 92 -26.22 8.58 -32.53
CA THR A 92 -25.55 7.35 -32.09
C THR A 92 -25.22 7.49 -30.61
N TYR A 93 -25.87 6.70 -29.77
CA TYR A 93 -25.64 6.73 -28.32
C TYR A 93 -24.59 5.70 -27.93
N ILE A 94 -23.46 6.17 -27.38
CA ILE A 94 -22.47 5.31 -26.74
C ILE A 94 -22.85 5.19 -25.25
N PRO A 95 -23.02 3.97 -24.72
CA PRO A 95 -23.33 3.78 -23.30
C PRO A 95 -22.31 4.49 -22.40
N VAL A 96 -22.81 5.28 -21.45
CA VAL A 96 -21.99 5.89 -20.41
C VAL A 96 -21.46 4.79 -19.50
N GLN A 97 -20.14 4.70 -19.39
CA GLN A 97 -19.48 3.78 -18.46
C GLN A 97 -19.15 4.52 -17.17
N ARG A 98 -19.43 3.86 -16.04
CA ARG A 98 -19.04 4.39 -14.73
C ARG A 98 -17.54 4.24 -14.54
N PRO A 99 -16.84 5.27 -14.02
CA PRO A 99 -15.41 5.17 -13.80
C PRO A 99 -15.10 4.17 -12.68
N TRP A 100 -13.89 3.61 -12.71
CA TRP A 100 -13.40 2.78 -11.62
C TRP A 100 -12.62 3.64 -10.65
N LEU A 101 -13.06 3.67 -9.40
CA LEU A 101 -12.46 4.46 -8.34
C LEU A 101 -11.79 3.54 -7.30
N SER A 102 -10.52 3.82 -7.01
CA SER A 102 -9.77 3.19 -5.92
C SER A 102 -9.34 4.24 -4.91
N VAL A 103 -9.83 4.10 -3.68
CA VAL A 103 -9.36 4.84 -2.51
C VAL A 103 -8.51 3.89 -1.67
N ASN A 104 -7.24 4.25 -1.45
CA ASN A 104 -6.27 3.37 -0.77
C ASN A 104 -5.82 4.01 0.54
N GLU A 105 -6.79 4.39 1.37
CA GLU A 105 -6.56 4.97 2.69
C GLU A 105 -7.15 4.05 3.77
N PRO A 106 -6.65 4.15 5.02
CA PRO A 106 -7.22 3.45 6.16
C PRO A 106 -8.70 3.78 6.36
N TRP A 107 -9.45 2.83 6.91
CA TRP A 107 -10.85 3.05 7.30
C TRP A 107 -10.93 3.80 8.63
N LEU A 108 -11.88 4.73 8.71
CA LEU A 108 -12.26 5.45 9.92
C LEU A 108 -13.70 5.06 10.26
N THR A 109 -14.00 4.81 11.53
CA THR A 109 -15.39 4.54 11.93
C THR A 109 -16.22 5.82 11.88
N LEU A 110 -17.52 5.68 11.62
CA LEU A 110 -18.47 6.72 12.01
C LEU A 110 -18.47 6.88 13.54
N ALA A 111 -19.02 8.01 14.03
CA ALA A 111 -19.05 8.32 15.46
C ALA A 111 -19.67 7.19 16.29
N ASN A 112 -20.71 6.54 15.77
CA ASN A 112 -21.11 5.21 16.21
C ASN A 112 -20.60 4.15 15.21
N PRO A 113 -19.66 3.27 15.60
CA PRO A 113 -19.17 2.19 14.73
C PRO A 113 -20.26 1.24 14.23
N ALA A 114 -21.40 1.14 14.93
CA ALA A 114 -22.54 0.34 14.49
C ALA A 114 -23.24 0.89 13.24
N ASN A 115 -23.00 2.16 12.89
CA ASN A 115 -23.53 2.78 11.67
C ASN A 115 -22.63 2.55 10.44
N GLY A 116 -21.38 2.13 10.63
CA GLY A 116 -20.43 1.84 9.56
C GLY A 116 -19.14 2.66 9.63
N ALA A 117 -18.49 2.82 8.49
CA ALA A 117 -17.15 3.39 8.37
C ALA A 117 -17.01 4.19 7.07
N PHE A 118 -15.99 5.03 6.98
CA PHE A 118 -15.68 5.80 5.79
C PHE A 118 -14.16 5.95 5.62
N ARG A 119 -13.76 6.35 4.42
CA ARG A 119 -12.38 6.75 4.12
C ARG A 119 -12.35 7.77 3.01
N ALA A 120 -11.38 8.65 3.01
CA ALA A 120 -11.24 9.65 1.99
C ALA A 120 -9.77 9.84 1.60
N SER A 121 -9.51 10.13 0.33
CA SER A 121 -8.17 10.42 -0.17
C SER A 121 -8.20 11.61 -1.11
N ALA A 122 -7.18 12.47 -1.01
CA ALA A 122 -6.88 13.49 -2.02
C ALA A 122 -6.10 12.91 -3.22
N LYS A 123 -5.77 11.62 -3.18
CA LYS A 123 -4.96 10.93 -4.19
C LYS A 123 -5.62 9.66 -4.70
N ALA A 124 -6.95 9.60 -4.69
CA ALA A 124 -7.68 8.46 -5.20
C ALA A 124 -7.46 8.30 -6.70
N ARG A 125 -7.39 7.05 -7.17
CA ARG A 125 -7.25 6.75 -8.60
C ARG A 125 -8.62 6.64 -9.25
N LEU A 126 -8.83 7.39 -10.32
CA LEU A 126 -10.06 7.42 -11.09
C LEU A 126 -9.76 7.04 -12.54
N PHE A 127 -10.25 5.87 -12.95
CA PHE A 127 -10.12 5.36 -14.32
C PHE A 127 -11.43 5.55 -15.09
N ASN A 128 -11.42 6.46 -16.05
CA ASN A 128 -12.51 6.69 -16.98
C ASN A 128 -12.29 5.86 -18.24
N HIS A 129 -13.33 5.24 -18.79
CA HIS A 129 -13.21 4.44 -20.00
C HIS A 129 -14.47 4.42 -20.85
N THR A 130 -14.32 3.96 -22.09
CA THR A 130 -15.42 3.58 -22.96
C THR A 130 -15.06 2.32 -23.72
N SER A 131 -16.05 1.45 -23.87
CA SER A 131 -15.95 0.14 -24.53
C SER A 131 -16.71 0.11 -25.87
N GLY A 132 -17.06 1.29 -26.41
CA GLY A 132 -17.89 1.40 -27.61
C GLY A 132 -19.36 1.04 -27.35
N ASP A 133 -20.18 1.14 -28.39
CA ASP A 133 -21.61 0.80 -28.36
C ASP A 133 -21.86 -0.72 -28.13
N GLY A 134 -20.95 -1.56 -28.63
CA GLY A 134 -21.00 -3.01 -28.44
C GLY A 134 -20.49 -3.50 -27.08
N GLY A 135 -19.84 -2.64 -26.29
CA GLY A 135 -19.27 -3.00 -24.97
C GLY A 135 -17.98 -3.84 -25.03
N GLN A 136 -17.49 -4.17 -26.22
CA GLN A 136 -16.35 -5.08 -26.46
C GLN A 136 -15.06 -4.32 -26.86
N GLY A 137 -15.03 -3.01 -26.64
CA GLY A 137 -13.92 -2.15 -27.05
C GLY A 137 -13.95 -1.82 -28.55
N PHE A 138 -12.79 -1.45 -29.08
CA PHE A 138 -12.62 -0.99 -30.45
C PHE A 138 -11.60 -1.85 -31.20
N ALA A 139 -11.82 -1.98 -32.51
CA ALA A 139 -10.79 -2.34 -33.47
C ALA A 139 -10.06 -1.05 -33.89
N LEU A 140 -8.74 -1.00 -33.73
CA LEU A 140 -7.90 0.16 -33.96
C LEU A 140 -6.77 -0.15 -34.95
N CYS A 141 -6.62 0.69 -35.98
CA CYS A 141 -5.48 0.62 -36.89
C CYS A 141 -4.30 1.45 -36.39
N LEU A 142 -3.18 0.80 -36.07
CA LEU A 142 -1.93 1.44 -35.60
C LEU A 142 -1.24 2.29 -36.68
N GLU A 143 -1.60 2.15 -37.95
CA GLU A 143 -0.99 2.93 -39.04
C GLU A 143 -1.62 4.32 -39.21
N CYS A 144 -2.95 4.41 -39.08
CA CYS A 144 -3.69 5.63 -39.37
C CYS A 144 -4.57 6.14 -38.23
N GLY A 145 -4.75 5.34 -37.17
CA GLY A 145 -5.57 5.68 -36.00
C GLY A 145 -7.07 5.45 -36.19
N ARG A 146 -7.53 4.92 -37.34
CA ARG A 146 -8.96 4.62 -37.56
C ARG A 146 -9.42 3.61 -36.51
N ALA A 147 -10.56 3.88 -35.89
CA ALA A 147 -11.17 3.00 -34.91
C ALA A 147 -12.65 2.78 -35.22
N GLU A 148 -13.12 1.54 -35.05
CA GLU A 148 -14.52 1.16 -35.15
C GLU A 148 -14.86 0.27 -33.94
N ALA A 149 -16.05 0.43 -33.38
CA ALA A 149 -16.46 -0.38 -32.23
C ALA A 149 -16.56 -1.86 -32.62
N MET A 150 -16.13 -2.74 -31.72
CA MET A 150 -16.28 -4.18 -31.89
C MET A 150 -17.77 -4.56 -31.93
N LEU A 151 -18.12 -5.55 -32.74
CA LEU A 151 -19.51 -6.00 -32.87
C LEU A 151 -19.99 -6.65 -31.57
N LYS A 152 -21.20 -6.29 -31.13
CA LYS A 152 -21.83 -6.90 -29.95
C LYS A 152 -22.18 -8.38 -30.17
N TYR A 153 -22.62 -8.70 -31.38
CA TYR A 153 -23.04 -10.05 -31.77
C TYR A 153 -22.12 -10.57 -32.88
N PRO A 154 -21.86 -11.90 -32.91
CA PRO A 154 -21.02 -12.48 -33.93
C PRO A 154 -21.68 -12.36 -35.31
N ASP A 155 -20.88 -11.98 -36.31
CA ASP A 155 -21.24 -12.15 -37.71
C ASP A 155 -20.86 -13.57 -38.15
N GLU A 156 -21.88 -14.42 -38.29
CA GLU A 156 -21.72 -15.83 -38.67
C GLU A 156 -21.14 -16.03 -40.09
N GLN A 157 -21.12 -14.99 -40.92
CA GLN A 157 -20.53 -15.04 -42.27
C GLN A 157 -19.01 -14.74 -42.25
N ALA A 158 -18.48 -14.21 -41.15
CA ALA A 158 -17.06 -13.92 -41.01
C ALA A 158 -16.26 -15.17 -40.61
N ALA A 159 -14.94 -15.13 -40.85
CA ALA A 159 -14.03 -16.16 -40.36
C ALA A 159 -14.14 -16.31 -38.83
N LYS A 160 -13.85 -17.51 -38.31
CA LYS A 160 -14.03 -17.84 -36.88
C LYS A 160 -13.37 -16.83 -35.92
N ASN A 161 -12.20 -16.32 -36.29
CA ASN A 161 -11.44 -15.34 -35.51
C ASN A 161 -11.84 -13.88 -35.80
N GLU A 162 -12.79 -13.61 -36.69
CA GLU A 162 -13.21 -12.26 -37.13
C GLU A 162 -14.71 -12.00 -36.92
N LYS A 163 -15.44 -12.94 -36.30
CA LYS A 163 -16.88 -12.83 -36.05
C LYS A 163 -17.30 -11.54 -35.33
N PHE A 164 -16.47 -11.05 -34.41
CA PHE A 164 -16.73 -9.82 -33.68
C PHE A 164 -16.03 -8.60 -34.29
N LEU A 165 -15.21 -8.80 -35.33
CA LEU A 165 -14.46 -7.72 -35.97
C LEU A 165 -15.35 -6.97 -36.97
N PRO A 166 -15.34 -5.63 -36.95
CA PRO A 166 -16.05 -4.82 -37.94
C PRO A 166 -15.61 -5.17 -39.36
N HIS A 167 -16.58 -5.25 -40.29
CA HIS A 167 -16.35 -5.68 -41.67
C HIS A 167 -15.13 -5.00 -42.32
N LYS A 168 -14.95 -3.69 -42.09
CA LYS A 168 -13.89 -2.88 -42.70
C LYS A 168 -12.46 -3.27 -42.29
N PHE A 169 -12.31 -4.03 -41.21
CA PHE A 169 -11.01 -4.50 -40.70
C PHE A 169 -10.78 -6.00 -40.89
N ARG A 170 -11.70 -6.71 -41.55
CA ARG A 170 -11.59 -8.14 -41.84
C ARG A 170 -10.56 -8.43 -42.92
N SER A 171 -10.05 -9.66 -42.92
CA SER A 171 -9.11 -10.11 -43.93
C SER A 171 -9.70 -9.94 -45.35
N GLY A 172 -8.89 -9.40 -46.27
CA GLY A 172 -9.30 -9.10 -47.64
C GLY A 172 -10.11 -7.81 -47.81
N GLN A 173 -10.42 -7.09 -46.73
CA GLN A 173 -11.08 -5.77 -46.79
C GLN A 173 -10.04 -4.65 -46.66
N GLN A 174 -10.36 -3.48 -47.24
CA GLN A 174 -9.48 -2.31 -47.21
C GLN A 174 -10.18 -1.12 -46.57
N HIS A 175 -9.43 -0.34 -45.80
CA HIS A 175 -9.89 0.92 -45.23
C HIS A 175 -9.02 2.09 -45.72
N ARG A 176 -9.65 3.27 -45.82
CA ARG A 176 -8.94 4.51 -46.13
C ARG A 176 -8.27 5.07 -44.89
N ARG A 177 -7.15 5.77 -45.10
CA ARG A 177 -6.44 6.51 -44.04
C ARG A 177 -7.42 7.48 -43.36
N LEU A 178 -7.38 7.53 -42.02
CA LEU A 178 -8.27 8.40 -41.23
C LEU A 178 -7.98 9.89 -41.50
N ARG A 179 -6.70 10.23 -41.55
CA ARG A 179 -6.20 11.57 -41.90
C ARG A 179 -5.69 11.55 -43.33
N GLY A 180 -5.81 12.68 -44.02
CA GLY A 180 -5.43 12.83 -45.43
C GLY A 180 -4.00 12.38 -45.74
N GLY A 181 -3.71 12.26 -47.03
CA GLY A 181 -2.45 11.74 -47.56
C GLY A 181 -2.70 10.59 -48.53
N ARG A 182 -1.80 10.41 -49.49
CA ARG A 182 -1.88 9.39 -50.53
C ARG A 182 -0.73 8.39 -50.36
N THR A 183 -0.93 7.15 -50.81
CA THR A 183 0.15 6.21 -51.10
C THR A 183 0.94 6.71 -52.31
N ASP A 184 2.08 6.09 -52.61
CA ASP A 184 2.90 6.43 -53.78
C ASP A 184 2.12 6.27 -55.10
N ASP A 185 1.11 5.39 -55.11
CA ASP A 185 0.19 5.16 -56.23
C ASP A 185 -0.98 6.17 -56.29
N GLY A 186 -1.01 7.17 -55.41
CA GLY A 186 -2.05 8.20 -55.39
C GLY A 186 -3.36 7.82 -54.68
N GLU A 187 -3.46 6.60 -54.14
CA GLU A 187 -4.65 6.10 -53.44
C GLU A 187 -4.66 6.49 -51.95
N SER A 188 -5.84 6.61 -51.34
CA SER A 188 -5.98 6.90 -49.91
C SER A 188 -6.07 5.64 -49.04
N ILE A 189 -5.75 4.47 -49.59
CA ILE A 189 -5.83 3.19 -48.89
C ILE A 189 -4.73 3.15 -47.81
N CYS A 190 -5.11 2.72 -46.62
CA CYS A 190 -4.19 2.59 -45.51
C CYS A 190 -3.35 1.31 -45.66
N ALA A 191 -2.02 1.42 -45.55
CA ALA A 191 -1.11 0.28 -45.55
C ALA A 191 -1.39 -0.72 -44.40
N GLY A 192 -2.03 -0.26 -43.32
CA GLY A 192 -2.52 -1.13 -42.25
C GLY A 192 -3.68 -2.06 -42.68
N SER A 193 -4.23 -1.90 -43.89
CA SER A 193 -5.26 -2.82 -44.41
C SER A 193 -4.69 -4.17 -44.84
N SER A 194 -3.43 -4.20 -45.28
CA SER A 194 -2.76 -5.42 -45.73
C SER A 194 -2.02 -6.15 -44.61
N ASP A 195 -2.01 -5.59 -43.40
CA ASP A 195 -1.29 -6.11 -42.25
C ASP A 195 -2.23 -6.24 -41.05
N SER A 196 -2.68 -7.46 -40.77
CA SER A 196 -3.60 -7.74 -39.66
C SER A 196 -2.99 -7.47 -38.29
N TRP A 197 -1.65 -7.47 -38.15
CA TRP A 197 -0.97 -7.10 -36.90
C TRP A 197 -1.22 -5.64 -36.53
N LYS A 198 -1.32 -4.76 -37.54
CA LYS A 198 -1.61 -3.35 -37.32
C LYS A 198 -3.05 -3.10 -36.89
N ILE A 199 -3.92 -4.10 -36.93
CA ILE A 199 -5.31 -4.03 -36.45
C ILE A 199 -5.40 -4.63 -35.05
N GLN A 200 -5.34 -3.76 -34.05
CA GLN A 200 -5.51 -4.13 -32.66
C GLN A 200 -6.99 -4.28 -32.34
N ARG A 201 -7.35 -5.29 -31.55
CA ARG A 201 -8.75 -5.67 -31.23
C ARG A 201 -9.00 -5.57 -29.74
N ASN A 202 -10.27 -5.45 -29.35
CA ASN A 202 -10.71 -5.37 -27.96
C ASN A 202 -9.96 -4.28 -27.17
N VAL A 203 -9.65 -3.17 -27.84
CA VAL A 203 -8.95 -2.05 -27.22
C VAL A 203 -9.97 -1.10 -26.65
N HIS A 204 -9.93 -0.85 -25.35
CA HIS A 204 -10.76 0.16 -24.70
C HIS A 204 -10.09 1.53 -24.82
N LEU A 205 -10.88 2.60 -24.85
CA LEU A 205 -10.33 3.96 -24.75
C LEU A 205 -10.50 4.42 -23.31
N GLY A 206 -9.43 4.85 -22.67
CA GLY A 206 -9.50 5.22 -21.26
C GLY A 206 -8.47 6.24 -20.81
N HIS A 207 -8.67 6.78 -19.62
CA HIS A 207 -7.80 7.76 -18.99
C HIS A 207 -7.74 7.48 -17.49
N ASP A 208 -6.51 7.40 -16.96
CA ASP A 208 -6.24 7.24 -15.53
C ASP A 208 -5.86 8.62 -14.97
N SER A 209 -6.51 9.01 -13.88
CA SER A 209 -6.40 10.34 -13.28
C SER A 209 -6.42 10.22 -11.75
N ILE A 210 -5.97 11.28 -11.09
CA ILE A 210 -6.05 11.41 -9.64
C ILE A 210 -7.19 12.36 -9.32
N ALA A 211 -8.03 11.98 -8.36
CA ALA A 211 -9.13 12.78 -7.86
C ALA A 211 -9.22 12.69 -6.33
N ASP A 212 -9.85 13.69 -5.73
CA ASP A 212 -10.34 13.58 -4.38
C ASP A 212 -11.55 12.66 -4.36
N ALA A 213 -11.64 11.81 -3.34
CA ALA A 213 -12.74 10.88 -3.21
C ALA A 213 -13.02 10.51 -1.76
N LEU A 214 -14.26 10.09 -1.53
CA LEU A 214 -14.82 9.57 -0.30
C LEU A 214 -15.53 8.24 -0.59
N GLU A 215 -15.25 7.23 0.21
CA GLU A 215 -16.02 5.99 0.26
C GLU A 215 -16.70 5.84 1.62
N VAL A 216 -17.95 5.43 1.61
CA VAL A 216 -18.76 5.21 2.82
C VAL A 216 -19.32 3.79 2.80
N MET A 217 -19.16 3.11 3.92
CA MET A 217 -19.75 1.82 4.24
C MET A 217 -20.88 2.05 5.24
N ILE A 218 -22.08 1.58 4.91
CA ILE A 218 -23.24 1.68 5.78
C ILE A 218 -23.49 0.33 6.44
N ARG A 219 -23.71 0.38 7.76
CA ARG A 219 -24.10 -0.75 8.57
C ARG A 219 -25.40 -0.42 9.29
N ASN A 220 -26.28 -1.42 9.40
CA ASN A 220 -27.50 -1.28 10.17
C ASN A 220 -27.17 -1.45 11.66
N PRO A 221 -27.39 -0.42 12.50
CA PRO A 221 -27.02 -0.47 13.93
C PRO A 221 -27.87 -1.46 14.74
N VAL A 222 -29.03 -1.88 14.22
CA VAL A 222 -29.94 -2.82 14.89
C VAL A 222 -29.65 -4.26 14.49
N THR A 223 -29.50 -4.54 13.19
CA THR A 223 -29.26 -5.91 12.69
C THR A 223 -27.79 -6.28 12.63
N GLY A 224 -26.89 -5.29 12.54
CA GLY A 224 -25.46 -5.47 12.34
C GLY A 224 -25.07 -5.79 10.89
N GLU A 225 -26.03 -5.85 9.97
CA GLU A 225 -25.81 -6.16 8.55
C GLU A 225 -25.19 -4.98 7.80
N TYR A 226 -24.33 -5.28 6.83
CA TYR A 226 -23.77 -4.29 5.91
C TYR A 226 -24.65 -4.11 4.67
N LEU A 227 -24.69 -2.88 4.16
CA LEU A 227 -25.41 -2.55 2.94
C LEU A 227 -24.80 -3.29 1.73
N ASN A 228 -25.61 -4.10 1.04
CA ASN A 228 -25.22 -4.77 -0.20
C ASN A 228 -26.25 -4.62 -1.36
N ASP A 229 -27.38 -3.97 -1.10
CA ASP A 229 -28.41 -3.73 -2.13
C ASP A 229 -27.95 -2.64 -3.11
N GLU A 230 -27.96 -2.95 -4.43
CA GLU A 230 -27.50 -2.02 -5.47
C GLU A 230 -28.35 -0.75 -5.55
N ILE A 231 -29.66 -0.90 -5.50
CA ILE A 231 -30.60 0.22 -5.69
C ILE A 231 -30.52 1.16 -4.48
N ALA A 232 -30.50 0.61 -3.27
CA ALA A 232 -30.33 1.38 -2.04
C ALA A 232 -28.99 2.12 -2.03
N ALA A 233 -27.87 1.42 -2.26
CA ALA A 233 -26.54 2.05 -2.25
C ALA A 233 -26.41 3.13 -3.32
N PHE A 234 -26.93 2.89 -4.52
CA PHE A 234 -26.85 3.85 -5.62
C PHE A 234 -27.72 5.10 -5.36
N SER A 235 -28.91 4.90 -4.78
CA SER A 235 -29.79 6.00 -4.37
C SER A 235 -29.19 6.83 -3.23
N ILE A 236 -28.55 6.18 -2.25
CA ILE A 236 -27.83 6.87 -1.16
C ILE A 236 -26.62 7.63 -1.73
N ALA A 237 -25.90 7.07 -2.71
CA ALA A 237 -24.76 7.75 -3.34
C ALA A 237 -25.17 9.08 -4.00
N VAL A 238 -26.31 9.11 -4.69
CA VAL A 238 -26.87 10.34 -5.28
C VAL A 238 -27.26 11.35 -4.21
N ALA A 239 -28.04 10.91 -3.21
CA ALA A 239 -28.48 11.81 -2.13
C ALA A 239 -27.31 12.34 -1.29
N LEU A 240 -26.30 11.52 -1.01
CA LEU A 240 -25.09 11.91 -0.29
C LEU A 240 -24.25 12.90 -1.10
N ARG A 241 -24.05 12.67 -2.40
CA ARG A 241 -23.39 13.63 -3.29
C ARG A 241 -24.07 14.99 -3.24
N ASP A 242 -25.40 15.03 -3.35
CA ASP A 242 -26.16 16.28 -3.33
C ASP A 242 -26.07 17.00 -1.98
N ALA A 243 -26.13 16.25 -0.88
CA ALA A 243 -25.93 16.79 0.46
C ALA A 243 -24.51 17.34 0.66
N ILE A 244 -23.48 16.65 0.16
CA ILE A 244 -22.10 17.14 0.20
C ILE A 244 -21.94 18.40 -0.65
N ALA A 245 -22.48 18.41 -1.87
CA ALA A 245 -22.41 19.56 -2.77
C ALA A 245 -23.04 20.81 -2.13
N ASP A 246 -24.22 20.66 -1.53
CA ASP A 246 -24.89 21.73 -0.79
C ASP A 246 -24.05 22.22 0.41
N GLN A 247 -23.50 21.31 1.22
CA GLN A 247 -22.67 21.68 2.37
C GLN A 247 -21.37 22.39 1.97
N MET A 248 -20.81 22.03 0.81
CA MET A 248 -19.59 22.66 0.26
C MET A 248 -19.88 23.92 -0.56
N GLY A 249 -21.15 24.22 -0.86
CA GLY A 249 -21.55 25.38 -1.67
C GLY A 249 -21.19 25.24 -3.15
N VAL A 250 -21.18 24.00 -3.67
CA VAL A 250 -20.87 23.68 -5.07
C VAL A 250 -22.07 23.05 -5.77
N MET A 251 -22.01 22.98 -7.09
CA MET A 251 -23.05 22.32 -7.87
C MET A 251 -22.88 20.80 -7.80
N SER A 252 -23.98 20.05 -7.78
CA SER A 252 -23.93 18.59 -7.70
C SER A 252 -23.25 17.95 -8.92
N ASP A 253 -23.24 18.62 -10.08
CA ASP A 253 -22.55 18.17 -11.29
C ASP A 253 -21.03 18.44 -11.29
N GLU A 254 -20.48 19.06 -10.25
CA GLU A 254 -19.04 19.09 -9.97
C GLU A 254 -18.55 17.79 -9.31
N LEU A 255 -19.48 17.00 -8.75
CA LEU A 255 -19.20 15.77 -8.03
C LEU A 255 -19.74 14.55 -8.78
N GLY A 256 -18.92 13.52 -8.85
CA GLY A 256 -19.28 12.20 -9.33
C GLY A 256 -19.76 11.32 -8.18
N PHE A 257 -20.46 10.26 -8.53
CA PHE A 257 -20.98 9.28 -7.59
C PHE A 257 -20.93 7.89 -8.21
N GLY A 258 -20.90 6.87 -7.35
CA GLY A 258 -20.89 5.48 -7.77
C GLY A 258 -21.08 4.54 -6.60
N THR A 259 -21.05 3.25 -6.91
CA THR A 259 -21.06 2.19 -5.91
C THR A 259 -20.05 1.12 -6.28
N LYS A 260 -19.47 0.47 -5.28
CA LYS A 260 -18.47 -0.58 -5.48
C LYS A 260 -18.74 -1.77 -4.59
N HIS A 261 -18.80 -2.96 -5.17
CA HIS A 261 -18.89 -4.20 -4.41
C HIS A 261 -17.50 -4.62 -3.90
N VAL A 262 -17.41 -5.02 -2.63
CA VAL A 262 -16.19 -5.50 -1.96
C VAL A 262 -16.53 -6.64 -1.01
N GLN A 263 -15.55 -7.50 -0.71
CA GLN A 263 -15.60 -8.41 0.42
C GLN A 263 -15.01 -7.72 1.66
N TRP A 264 -15.82 -7.50 2.69
CA TRP A 264 -15.40 -6.94 3.97
C TRP A 264 -15.64 -7.97 5.07
N GLN A 265 -14.58 -8.41 5.77
CA GLN A 265 -14.68 -9.46 6.80
C GLN A 265 -15.41 -10.73 6.31
N ARG A 266 -15.26 -11.09 5.03
CA ARG A 266 -15.93 -12.21 4.32
C ARG A 266 -17.44 -12.02 4.06
N GLU A 267 -17.95 -10.81 4.26
CA GLU A 267 -19.30 -10.42 3.88
C GLU A 267 -19.29 -9.53 2.63
N PRO A 268 -20.23 -9.72 1.69
CA PRO A 268 -20.36 -8.86 0.53
C PRO A 268 -20.95 -7.51 0.95
N VAL A 269 -20.24 -6.43 0.63
CA VAL A 269 -20.63 -5.06 0.97
C VAL A 269 -20.58 -4.19 -0.27
N ARG A 270 -21.55 -3.28 -0.39
CA ARG A 270 -21.61 -2.29 -1.45
C ARG A 270 -21.30 -0.91 -0.89
N LEU A 271 -20.08 -0.45 -1.18
CA LEU A 271 -19.59 0.86 -0.80
C LEU A 271 -20.29 1.95 -1.63
N ILE A 272 -20.60 3.06 -0.98
CA ILE A 272 -21.03 4.31 -1.60
C ILE A 272 -19.79 5.14 -1.92
N GLN A 273 -19.72 5.72 -3.12
CA GLN A 273 -18.59 6.51 -3.57
C GLN A 273 -19.06 7.91 -4.00
N VAL A 274 -18.34 8.94 -3.54
CA VAL A 274 -18.48 10.31 -4.03
C VAL A 274 -17.08 10.82 -4.34
N PHE A 275 -16.88 11.45 -5.49
CA PHE A 275 -15.56 11.91 -5.94
C PHE A 275 -15.64 13.21 -6.72
N ASP A 276 -14.57 13.97 -6.71
CA ASP A 276 -14.45 15.20 -7.47
C ASP A 276 -14.33 14.90 -8.99
N LEU A 277 -15.14 15.56 -9.83
CA LEU A 277 -14.99 15.48 -11.31
C LEU A 277 -13.95 16.48 -11.85
N ARG A 278 -13.56 17.44 -11.02
CA ARG A 278 -12.54 18.47 -11.28
C ARG A 278 -11.74 18.66 -10.01
N SER A 279 -10.48 19.05 -10.11
CA SER A 279 -9.63 19.25 -8.93
C SER A 279 -10.15 20.38 -8.04
N GLY A 280 -10.96 20.05 -7.02
CA GLY A 280 -11.55 20.99 -6.06
C GLY A 280 -11.21 20.68 -4.60
N GLY A 281 -10.95 19.42 -4.28
CA GLY A 281 -10.70 18.97 -2.90
C GLY A 281 -11.97 18.80 -2.07
N TYR A 282 -13.15 18.76 -2.68
CA TYR A 282 -14.41 18.87 -1.92
C TYR A 282 -14.74 17.57 -1.18
N THR A 283 -14.60 16.42 -1.83
CA THR A 283 -14.97 15.14 -1.20
C THR A 283 -14.02 14.70 -0.11
N SER A 284 -12.73 15.03 -0.20
CA SER A 284 -11.77 14.75 0.89
C SER A 284 -12.06 15.63 2.11
N GLN A 285 -12.42 16.90 1.91
CA GLN A 285 -12.89 17.78 2.98
C GLN A 285 -14.22 17.32 3.59
N ALA A 286 -15.09 16.71 2.78
CA ALA A 286 -16.39 16.19 3.24
C ALA A 286 -16.26 15.07 4.27
N ALA A 287 -15.10 14.41 4.38
CA ALA A 287 -14.80 13.45 5.44
C ALA A 287 -15.08 14.01 6.84
N HIS A 288 -14.81 15.30 7.06
CA HIS A 288 -15.09 15.98 8.34
C HIS A 288 -16.58 16.15 8.65
N LEU A 289 -17.44 16.02 7.64
CA LEU A 289 -18.89 16.11 7.77
C LEU A 289 -19.56 14.75 7.98
N MET A 290 -18.83 13.63 7.91
CA MET A 290 -19.43 12.30 8.00
C MET A 290 -20.14 12.03 9.33
N ASN A 291 -19.69 12.66 10.40
CA ASN A 291 -20.35 12.60 11.71
C ASN A 291 -21.31 13.78 11.95
N SER A 292 -21.55 14.64 10.95
CA SER A 292 -22.44 15.78 11.05
C SER A 292 -23.90 15.34 10.90
N PRO A 293 -24.75 15.55 11.93
CA PRO A 293 -26.17 15.25 11.80
C PRO A 293 -26.86 16.08 10.71
N VAL A 294 -26.35 17.28 10.41
CA VAL A 294 -26.89 18.18 9.38
C VAL A 294 -26.72 17.62 7.97
N LEU A 295 -25.58 16.98 7.69
CA LEU A 295 -25.33 16.33 6.40
C LEU A 295 -26.35 15.21 6.15
N TRP A 296 -26.55 14.35 7.14
CA TRP A 296 -27.47 13.21 7.02
C TRP A 296 -28.94 13.62 7.06
N ASP A 297 -29.29 14.72 7.74
CA ASP A 297 -30.63 15.32 7.63
C ASP A 297 -30.91 15.77 6.19
N LYS A 298 -29.94 16.37 5.49
CA LYS A 298 -30.09 16.73 4.07
C LYS A 298 -30.25 15.51 3.16
N VAL A 299 -29.55 14.42 3.45
CA VAL A 299 -29.76 13.13 2.76
C VAL A 299 -31.20 12.65 2.97
N LEU A 300 -31.68 12.64 4.22
CA LEU A 300 -33.05 12.25 4.55
C LEU A 300 -34.11 13.15 3.89
N ASP A 301 -33.86 14.45 3.81
CA ASP A 301 -34.77 15.42 3.19
C ASP A 301 -34.92 15.14 1.69
N SER A 302 -33.80 14.92 0.97
CA SER A 302 -33.83 14.49 -0.45
C SER A 302 -34.61 13.18 -0.61
N LEU A 303 -34.41 12.24 0.32
CA LEU A 303 -35.11 10.97 0.36
C LEU A 303 -36.52 11.07 0.96
N SER A 304 -37.11 12.25 1.19
CA SER A 304 -38.47 12.41 1.76
C SER A 304 -39.57 12.84 0.75
N CYS A 305 -39.23 13.03 -0.53
CA CYS A 305 -40.14 13.35 -1.64
C CYS A 305 -41.35 12.39 -1.87
N HIS A 306 -42.55 12.87 -2.15
CA HIS A 306 -43.76 12.03 -2.30
C HIS A 306 -43.92 11.30 -3.67
N CYS A 307 -42.83 10.79 -4.26
CA CYS A 307 -42.86 10.04 -5.52
C CYS A 307 -42.83 8.51 -5.31
N THR A 308 -43.08 7.72 -6.36
CA THR A 308 -43.12 6.24 -6.29
C THR A 308 -41.75 5.60 -6.09
N GLY A 309 -40.67 6.28 -6.47
CA GLY A 309 -39.30 5.75 -6.37
C GLY A 309 -38.26 6.85 -6.56
N ALA A 310 -38.22 7.45 -7.74
CA ALA A 310 -37.34 8.57 -8.05
C ALA A 310 -38.01 9.58 -8.99
N CYS A 311 -37.71 10.87 -8.83
CA CYS A 311 -38.21 11.94 -9.69
C CYS A 311 -37.20 13.09 -9.78
N GLN A 312 -37.52 14.11 -10.60
CA GLN A 312 -36.64 15.27 -10.83
C GLN A 312 -36.44 16.17 -9.60
N GLU A 313 -37.33 16.09 -8.61
CA GLU A 313 -37.21 16.85 -7.37
C GLU A 313 -36.23 16.22 -6.37
N CYS A 314 -35.97 14.90 -6.47
CA CYS A 314 -35.20 14.17 -5.46
C CYS A 314 -33.90 13.53 -5.96
N LEU A 315 -33.97 12.64 -6.96
CA LEU A 315 -32.83 11.77 -7.34
C LEU A 315 -32.53 11.80 -8.86
N ILE A 316 -33.47 12.25 -9.70
CA ILE A 316 -33.29 12.28 -11.17
C ILE A 316 -32.80 13.67 -11.61
N GLY A 317 -31.51 13.79 -11.90
CA GLY A 317 -30.88 14.96 -12.50
C GLY A 317 -30.45 14.71 -13.94
N PHE A 318 -29.67 15.65 -14.49
CA PHE A 318 -29.09 15.48 -15.82
C PHE A 318 -28.17 14.25 -15.85
N ASP A 319 -27.26 14.11 -14.91
CA ASP A 319 -26.25 13.05 -14.89
C ASP A 319 -26.77 11.67 -14.42
N THR A 320 -27.88 11.62 -13.66
CA THR A 320 -28.53 10.36 -13.25
C THR A 320 -29.63 9.88 -14.22
N ARG A 321 -29.92 10.64 -15.29
CA ARG A 321 -31.01 10.32 -16.26
C ARG A 321 -30.90 8.94 -16.92
N PHE A 322 -29.71 8.37 -16.98
CA PHE A 322 -29.45 7.07 -17.58
C PHE A 322 -29.55 5.90 -16.57
N ASP A 323 -29.73 6.22 -15.29
CA ASP A 323 -29.73 5.25 -14.19
C ASP A 323 -31.05 5.29 -13.39
N GLY A 324 -32.13 5.81 -13.99
CA GLY A 324 -33.43 5.91 -13.32
C GLY A 324 -33.94 4.58 -12.76
N GLU A 325 -33.64 3.46 -13.42
CA GLU A 325 -34.00 2.11 -12.96
C GLU A 325 -33.22 1.65 -11.71
N LYS A 326 -32.12 2.33 -11.37
CA LYS A 326 -31.28 2.06 -10.20
C LYS A 326 -31.57 2.99 -9.02
N LEU A 327 -32.62 3.82 -9.13
CA LEU A 327 -32.97 4.81 -8.13
C LEU A 327 -34.33 4.50 -7.49
N ASP A 328 -34.32 4.32 -6.17
CA ASP A 328 -35.50 4.13 -5.35
C ASP A 328 -35.28 4.71 -3.95
N ARG A 329 -35.97 5.82 -3.66
CA ARG A 329 -35.97 6.48 -2.35
C ARG A 329 -36.37 5.55 -1.20
N HIS A 330 -37.30 4.61 -1.44
CA HIS A 330 -37.82 3.75 -0.39
C HIS A 330 -36.78 2.73 0.03
N LYS A 331 -36.04 2.18 -0.95
CA LYS A 331 -34.89 1.31 -0.70
C LYS A 331 -33.76 2.02 0.04
N ALA A 332 -33.50 3.29 -0.28
CA ALA A 332 -32.53 4.09 0.47
C ALA A 332 -32.96 4.33 1.93
N LEU A 333 -34.25 4.63 2.16
CA LEU A 333 -34.81 4.88 3.50
C LEU A 333 -34.86 3.65 4.41
N GLU A 334 -34.86 2.43 3.84
CA GLU A 334 -34.69 1.19 4.61
C GLU A 334 -33.34 1.16 5.35
N TRP A 335 -32.32 1.89 4.85
CA TRP A 335 -30.96 1.93 5.40
C TRP A 335 -30.64 3.25 6.11
N ILE A 336 -30.91 4.38 5.47
CA ILE A 336 -30.73 5.71 6.05
C ILE A 336 -32.09 6.18 6.59
N SER A 337 -32.48 5.63 7.73
CA SER A 337 -33.72 5.98 8.42
C SER A 337 -33.48 7.08 9.47
N LYS A 338 -34.57 7.60 10.05
CA LYS A 338 -34.46 8.53 11.19
C LYS A 338 -33.79 7.88 12.40
N ASP A 339 -34.00 6.57 12.61
CA ASP A 339 -33.38 5.81 13.69
C ASP A 339 -31.89 5.61 13.43
N TRP A 340 -31.51 5.29 12.19
CA TRP A 340 -30.10 5.23 11.77
C TRP A 340 -29.40 6.58 11.99
N ARG A 341 -30.04 7.68 11.60
CA ARG A 341 -29.50 9.03 11.83
C ARG A 341 -29.35 9.30 13.33
N ALA A 342 -30.35 8.96 14.14
CA ALA A 342 -30.31 9.21 15.58
C ALA A 342 -29.20 8.39 16.26
N SER A 343 -28.92 7.18 15.79
CA SER A 343 -27.86 6.33 16.32
C SER A 343 -26.46 6.79 15.94
N LEU A 344 -26.29 7.70 14.98
CA LEU A 344 -24.96 8.19 14.55
C LEU A 344 -24.21 8.92 15.67
N ALA A 345 -24.91 9.42 16.70
CA ALA A 345 -24.29 10.06 17.85
C ALA A 345 -23.27 9.13 18.54
N LEU A 346 -22.21 9.71 19.10
CA LEU A 346 -21.19 8.97 19.84
C LEU A 346 -21.86 8.18 21.00
N PRO A 347 -21.69 6.84 21.07
CA PRO A 347 -22.23 6.04 22.15
C PRO A 347 -21.71 6.46 23.53
N ASP A 348 -22.51 6.29 24.58
CA ASP A 348 -22.14 6.67 25.95
C ASP A 348 -20.87 5.97 26.45
N ASP A 349 -20.63 4.73 26.01
CA ASP A 349 -19.44 3.96 26.37
C ASP A 349 -18.17 4.38 25.60
N GLU A 350 -18.32 5.17 24.53
CA GLU A 350 -17.25 5.83 23.78
C GLU A 350 -17.01 7.27 24.30
N ALA A 351 -17.91 7.82 25.11
CA ALA A 351 -17.82 9.18 25.67
C ALA A 351 -16.82 9.30 26.86
N VAL A 352 -15.58 8.83 26.66
CA VAL A 352 -14.55 8.68 27.72
C VAL A 352 -13.97 9.98 28.30
N PHE A 353 -14.21 11.12 27.67
CA PHE A 353 -13.87 12.46 28.15
C PHE A 353 -15.11 13.23 28.63
N GLY A 354 -16.24 12.54 28.85
CA GLY A 354 -17.49 13.17 29.25
C GLY A 354 -18.14 13.95 28.10
N ALA A 355 -18.74 15.09 28.41
CA ALA A 355 -19.47 15.90 27.43
C ALA A 355 -18.58 16.48 26.30
N ASP A 356 -17.27 16.53 26.50
CA ASP A 356 -16.30 17.01 25.51
C ASP A 356 -15.83 15.91 24.54
N SER A 357 -16.29 14.67 24.72
CA SER A 357 -15.96 13.56 23.82
C SER A 357 -16.52 13.77 22.43
N VAL A 358 -15.63 13.71 21.44
CA VAL A 358 -15.97 13.82 20.02
C VAL A 358 -15.23 12.74 19.25
N ALA A 359 -15.93 11.98 18.41
CA ALA A 359 -15.29 11.09 17.45
C ALA A 359 -14.48 11.89 16.42
N GLU A 360 -13.23 11.51 16.23
CA GLU A 360 -12.34 12.10 15.24
C GLU A 360 -12.68 11.57 13.84
N THR A 361 -12.52 12.43 12.83
CA THR A 361 -12.89 12.15 11.43
C THR A 361 -11.69 12.03 10.50
N SER A 362 -10.50 11.97 11.09
CA SER A 362 -9.21 11.87 10.41
C SER A 362 -8.33 10.89 11.17
N THR A 363 -7.24 10.46 10.53
CA THR A 363 -6.23 9.64 11.23
C THR A 363 -5.64 10.40 12.43
N LEU A 364 -5.06 9.69 13.39
CA LEU A 364 -4.46 10.28 14.59
C LEU A 364 -3.43 11.37 14.21
N LEU A 365 -2.58 11.07 13.23
CA LEU A 365 -1.52 11.97 12.76
C LEU A 365 -2.08 13.24 12.13
N GLU A 366 -3.05 13.11 11.22
CA GLU A 366 -3.70 14.26 10.59
C GLU A 366 -4.41 15.14 11.62
N ALA A 367 -5.09 14.52 12.59
CA ALA A 367 -5.76 15.22 13.67
C ALA A 367 -4.76 16.03 14.50
N VAL A 368 -3.69 15.38 14.98
CA VAL A 368 -2.66 16.03 15.81
C VAL A 368 -2.00 17.19 15.05
N GLU A 369 -1.59 16.98 13.79
CA GLU A 369 -0.97 18.05 12.97
C GLU A 369 -1.92 19.23 12.73
N ARG A 370 -3.20 18.96 12.46
CA ARG A 370 -4.22 20.01 12.28
C ARG A 370 -4.36 20.89 13.52
N TYR A 371 -4.31 20.32 14.73
CA TYR A 371 -4.36 21.10 15.96
C TYR A 371 -3.05 21.79 16.28
N LEU A 372 -1.91 21.14 16.06
CA LEU A 372 -0.60 21.77 16.23
C LEU A 372 -0.41 22.96 15.29
N ALA A 373 -0.96 22.94 14.07
CA ALA A 373 -0.90 24.06 13.12
C ALA A 373 -1.59 25.35 13.61
N GLN A 374 -2.36 25.30 14.70
CA GLN A 374 -3.00 26.48 15.30
C GLN A 374 -2.07 27.29 16.22
N ASP A 375 -0.84 26.82 16.46
CA ASP A 375 0.17 27.45 17.34
C ASP A 375 -0.31 27.74 18.78
N LYS A 376 -1.28 26.96 19.28
CA LYS A 376 -1.84 27.07 20.64
C LYS A 376 -1.24 26.09 21.65
N TYR A 377 -0.56 25.05 21.17
CA TYR A 377 -0.07 23.94 21.99
C TYR A 377 1.45 24.00 22.09
N GLY A 378 1.96 24.00 23.32
CA GLY A 378 3.40 24.12 23.60
C GLY A 378 4.08 22.79 23.94
N ALA A 379 3.30 21.74 24.17
CA ALA A 379 3.82 20.40 24.45
C ALA A 379 2.93 19.30 23.87
N VAL A 380 3.58 18.18 23.51
CA VAL A 380 2.97 16.95 23.03
C VAL A 380 3.36 15.82 23.97
N THR A 381 2.38 15.08 24.46
CA THR A 381 2.55 13.87 25.25
C THR A 381 2.14 12.68 24.40
N LEU A 382 3.03 11.71 24.19
CA LEU A 382 2.74 10.45 23.52
C LEU A 382 2.68 9.33 24.54
N TYR A 383 1.57 8.60 24.55
CA TYR A 383 1.35 7.44 25.38
C TYR A 383 1.62 6.20 24.54
N LEU A 384 2.80 5.58 24.73
CA LEU A 384 3.22 4.40 23.98
C LEU A 384 2.54 3.17 24.58
N GLN A 385 1.84 2.40 23.75
CA GLN A 385 0.98 1.30 24.15
C GLN A 385 1.54 -0.07 23.72
N GLY A 386 0.91 -1.13 24.23
CA GLY A 386 1.19 -2.52 23.85
C GLY A 386 2.47 -3.10 24.45
N PRO A 387 2.63 -4.43 24.35
CA PRO A 387 3.78 -5.13 24.92
C PRO A 387 5.08 -4.73 24.24
N THR A 388 6.17 -4.63 25.02
CA THR A 388 7.49 -4.22 24.53
C THR A 388 8.07 -5.12 23.45
N SER A 389 7.63 -6.38 23.37
CA SER A 389 8.01 -7.32 22.31
C SER A 389 7.54 -6.90 20.92
N LEU A 390 6.54 -6.02 20.83
CA LEU A 390 6.03 -5.47 19.56
C LEU A 390 6.65 -4.10 19.22
N TRP A 391 7.49 -3.56 20.10
CA TRP A 391 8.15 -2.28 19.87
C TRP A 391 9.36 -2.45 18.95
N ASP A 392 9.53 -1.49 18.06
CA ASP A 392 10.60 -1.39 17.07
C ASP A 392 10.90 0.08 16.85
N LEU A 393 11.51 0.71 17.86
CA LEU A 393 11.90 2.11 17.81
C LEU A 393 12.85 2.43 16.64
N PRO A 394 13.79 1.56 16.22
CA PRO A 394 14.62 1.81 15.04
C PRO A 394 13.81 1.94 13.74
N MET A 395 12.78 1.12 13.54
CA MET A 395 11.94 1.13 12.33
C MET A 395 10.66 1.96 12.46
N ALA A 396 10.36 2.50 13.65
CA ALA A 396 9.27 3.45 13.89
C ALA A 396 9.58 4.84 13.27
N THR A 397 9.80 4.87 11.96
CA THR A 397 10.25 6.05 11.21
C THR A 397 9.25 7.19 11.30
N VAL A 398 7.95 6.90 11.18
CA VAL A 398 6.88 7.90 11.30
C VAL A 398 6.90 8.54 12.69
N LEU A 399 6.93 7.72 13.76
CA LEU A 399 7.02 8.20 15.14
C LEU A 399 8.27 9.07 15.32
N ARG A 400 9.45 8.55 14.95
CA ARG A 400 10.74 9.25 15.03
C ARG A 400 10.69 10.62 14.35
N ASP A 401 10.26 10.65 13.09
CA ASP A 401 10.27 11.85 12.28
C ASP A 401 9.31 12.92 12.87
N LYS A 402 8.19 12.49 13.45
CA LYS A 402 7.25 13.37 14.15
C LYS A 402 7.81 13.92 15.46
N VAL A 403 8.30 13.07 16.36
CA VAL A 403 8.81 13.52 17.66
C VAL A 403 10.01 14.44 17.53
N LEU A 404 10.94 14.13 16.61
CA LEU A 404 12.09 14.99 16.32
C LEU A 404 11.65 16.26 15.59
N GLY A 405 10.68 16.17 14.67
CA GLY A 405 10.15 17.34 13.98
C GLY A 405 9.48 18.33 14.93
N TRP A 406 8.66 17.85 15.85
CA TRP A 406 8.01 18.68 16.86
C TRP A 406 9.04 19.29 17.84
N GLN A 407 9.97 18.48 18.36
CA GLN A 407 10.99 18.94 19.31
C GLN A 407 12.00 19.90 18.68
N CYS A 408 12.65 19.49 17.59
CA CYS A 408 13.82 20.18 17.03
C CYS A 408 13.45 21.32 16.08
N HIS A 409 12.39 21.15 15.26
CA HIS A 409 12.01 22.15 14.26
C HIS A 409 10.95 23.11 14.78
N ARG A 410 9.90 22.58 15.43
CA ARG A 410 8.78 23.40 15.93
C ARG A 410 8.95 23.90 17.36
N ARG A 411 9.97 23.41 18.10
CA ARG A 411 10.24 23.74 19.51
C ARG A 411 9.04 23.46 20.43
N ILE A 412 8.30 22.40 20.13
CA ILE A 412 7.22 21.87 20.94
C ILE A 412 7.83 20.80 21.84
N ASN A 413 7.63 20.91 23.16
CA ASN A 413 8.21 19.95 24.10
C ASN A 413 7.53 18.58 23.92
N VAL A 414 8.32 17.54 23.66
CA VAL A 414 7.80 16.18 23.49
C VAL A 414 8.10 15.32 24.72
N THR A 415 7.07 14.65 25.24
CA THR A 415 7.17 13.64 26.30
C THR A 415 6.66 12.29 25.81
N LEU A 416 7.47 11.25 25.97
CA LEU A 416 7.12 9.85 25.73
C LEU A 416 6.82 9.18 27.06
N ILE A 417 5.63 8.61 27.20
CA ILE A 417 5.20 7.86 28.37
C ILE A 417 5.08 6.38 27.97
N ALA A 418 5.79 5.52 28.70
CA ALA A 418 5.67 4.07 28.60
C ALA A 418 5.13 3.46 29.90
N GLU A 419 4.77 2.18 29.86
CA GLU A 419 4.44 1.42 31.06
C GLU A 419 5.67 1.19 31.95
N ASN A 420 5.47 1.15 33.27
CA ASN A 420 6.53 0.83 34.22
C ASN A 420 7.24 -0.48 33.89
N GLY A 421 8.58 -0.41 33.78
CA GLY A 421 9.42 -1.56 33.46
C GLY A 421 9.68 -1.75 31.97
N THR A 422 9.13 -0.91 31.09
CA THR A 422 9.37 -1.00 29.64
C THR A 422 10.86 -0.93 29.31
N LEU A 423 11.61 0.04 29.85
CA LEU A 423 13.04 0.25 29.55
C LEU A 423 13.91 -0.96 29.91
N ALA A 424 13.53 -1.72 30.94
CA ALA A 424 14.23 -2.92 31.35
C ALA A 424 14.09 -4.07 30.33
N HIS A 425 13.00 -4.06 29.56
CA HIS A 425 12.68 -5.08 28.55
C HIS A 425 12.95 -4.61 27.11
N LEU A 426 13.31 -3.34 26.90
CA LEU A 426 13.71 -2.86 25.59
C LEU A 426 15.03 -3.49 25.18
N ASP A 427 15.08 -3.99 23.95
CA ASP A 427 16.31 -4.45 23.32
C ASP A 427 17.32 -3.30 23.14
N GLU A 428 18.54 -3.69 22.82
CA GLU A 428 19.65 -2.76 22.73
C GLU A 428 19.50 -1.69 21.65
N ALA A 429 18.99 -2.05 20.46
CA ALA A 429 18.84 -1.11 19.34
C ALA A 429 17.72 -0.10 19.61
N SER A 430 16.63 -0.56 20.21
CA SER A 430 15.54 0.25 20.70
C SER A 430 16.01 1.24 21.77
N ARG A 431 16.86 0.80 22.70
CA ARG A 431 17.50 1.67 23.69
C ARG A 431 18.44 2.70 23.07
N TYR A 432 19.20 2.34 22.04
CA TYR A 432 20.02 3.32 21.30
C TYR A 432 19.17 4.38 20.59
N SER A 433 18.08 3.94 19.94
CA SER A 433 17.15 4.85 19.26
C SER A 433 16.50 5.81 20.26
N LEU A 434 15.98 5.29 21.37
CA LEU A 434 15.39 6.09 22.44
C LEU A 434 16.43 7.03 23.06
N ALA A 435 17.66 6.57 23.30
CA ALA A 435 18.75 7.40 23.81
C ALA A 435 19.05 8.58 22.86
N SER A 436 19.08 8.35 21.55
CA SER A 436 19.27 9.40 20.55
C SER A 436 18.15 10.45 20.61
N TRP A 437 16.91 10.02 20.81
CA TRP A 437 15.76 10.92 20.92
C TRP A 437 15.82 11.76 22.20
N VAL A 438 16.21 11.15 23.32
CA VAL A 438 16.39 11.85 24.60
C VAL A 438 17.57 12.83 24.53
N ASP A 439 18.65 12.48 23.85
CA ASP A 439 19.78 13.39 23.59
C ASP A 439 19.36 14.62 22.76
N ALA A 440 18.38 14.46 21.87
CA ALA A 440 17.75 15.55 21.12
C ALA A 440 16.77 16.43 21.96
N GLY A 441 16.58 16.10 23.24
CA GLY A 441 15.77 16.87 24.19
C GLY A 441 14.35 16.34 24.42
N ILE A 442 14.00 15.17 23.87
CA ILE A 442 12.73 14.50 24.15
C ILE A 442 12.77 13.93 25.58
N THR A 443 11.67 14.05 26.31
CA THR A 443 11.57 13.49 27.68
C THR A 443 11.00 12.07 27.61
N TYR A 444 11.65 11.09 28.24
CA TYR A 444 11.11 9.73 28.41
C TYR A 444 10.81 9.46 29.89
N VAL A 445 9.59 9.01 30.17
CA VAL A 445 9.12 8.62 31.50
C VAL A 445 8.39 7.28 31.43
N GLU A 446 8.36 6.59 32.56
CA GLU A 446 7.47 5.45 32.75
C GLU A 446 6.39 5.79 33.78
N SER A 447 5.20 5.20 33.59
CA SER A 447 4.04 5.42 34.42
C SER A 447 3.26 4.12 34.66
N ASP A 448 2.42 4.14 35.70
CA ASP A 448 1.48 3.06 35.96
C ASP A 448 0.47 2.92 34.79
N PRO A 449 0.18 1.70 34.30
CA PRO A 449 -0.76 1.44 33.21
C PRO A 449 -2.15 2.05 33.41
N THR A 450 -2.61 2.13 34.66
CA THR A 450 -3.92 2.71 35.01
C THR A 450 -3.99 4.21 34.72
N ARG A 451 -2.85 4.89 34.61
CA ARG A 451 -2.75 6.30 34.20
C ARG A 451 -2.72 6.50 32.69
N MET A 452 -2.47 5.43 31.94
CA MET A 452 -2.44 5.42 30.46
C MET A 452 -3.74 4.90 29.86
N SER A 453 -4.72 4.57 30.71
CA SER A 453 -6.00 3.96 30.34
C SER A 453 -7.17 4.79 30.90
N LEU A 454 -8.29 4.76 30.19
CA LEU A 454 -9.56 5.36 30.56
C LEU A 454 -10.62 4.26 30.79
N GLN A 455 -11.84 4.67 31.18
CA GLN A 455 -12.95 3.73 31.38
C GLN A 455 -13.31 3.00 30.07
N GLY A 456 -13.93 1.82 30.19
CA GLY A 456 -14.43 1.07 29.05
C GLY A 456 -13.34 0.53 28.10
N GLY A 457 -12.12 0.30 28.59
CA GLY A 457 -11.02 -0.30 27.83
C GLY A 457 -10.31 0.64 26.86
N HIS A 458 -10.47 1.96 27.03
CA HIS A 458 -9.81 2.95 26.19
C HIS A 458 -8.39 3.21 26.68
N HIS A 459 -7.49 3.47 25.74
CA HIS A 459 -6.09 3.80 25.98
C HIS A 459 -5.81 5.20 25.47
N LEU A 460 -5.07 5.99 26.26
CA LEU A 460 -4.57 7.28 25.83
C LEU A 460 -3.53 7.08 24.72
N LEU A 461 -3.53 7.96 23.73
CA LEU A 461 -2.61 7.88 22.59
C LEU A 461 -1.75 9.14 22.51
N VAL A 462 -2.38 10.32 22.41
CA VAL A 462 -1.69 11.61 22.28
C VAL A 462 -2.41 12.67 23.10
N GLY A 463 -1.66 13.49 23.82
CA GLY A 463 -2.14 14.68 24.52
C GLY A 463 -1.42 15.94 24.01
N LEU A 464 -2.17 17.02 23.82
CA LEU A 464 -1.65 18.34 23.43
C LEU A 464 -1.95 19.34 24.53
N SER A 465 -0.90 19.81 25.19
CA SER A 465 -1.03 20.77 26.29
C SER A 465 -1.00 22.21 25.76
N GLY A 466 -2.09 22.94 26.03
CA GLY A 466 -2.23 24.37 25.73
C GLY A 466 -2.59 25.18 26.99
N LYS A 467 -2.95 26.45 26.79
CA LYS A 467 -3.40 27.33 27.90
C LYS A 467 -4.76 26.91 28.47
N ASP A 468 -5.60 26.32 27.64
CA ASP A 468 -6.99 25.98 27.94
C ASP A 468 -7.17 24.53 28.44
N GLY A 469 -6.08 23.81 28.68
CA GLY A 469 -6.08 22.41 29.11
C GLY A 469 -5.30 21.49 28.16
N GLU A 470 -5.47 20.18 28.36
CA GLU A 470 -4.87 19.13 27.53
C GLU A 470 -5.96 18.52 26.62
N LEU A 471 -5.81 18.73 25.31
CA LEU A 471 -6.64 18.06 24.30
C LEU A 471 -6.03 16.68 24.02
N THR A 472 -6.81 15.62 24.22
CA THR A 472 -6.27 14.26 24.22
C THR A 472 -7.07 13.36 23.28
N TRP A 473 -6.40 12.42 22.64
CA TRP A 473 -6.96 11.35 21.81
C TRP A 473 -6.82 10.00 22.52
N ALA A 474 -7.86 9.19 22.44
CA ALA A 474 -7.94 7.85 23.00
C ALA A 474 -8.68 6.89 22.06
N SER A 475 -8.39 5.60 22.16
CA SER A 475 -9.13 4.54 21.46
C SER A 475 -9.01 3.22 22.22
N ARG A 476 -9.92 2.27 21.96
CA ARG A 476 -9.82 0.88 22.43
C ARG A 476 -8.72 0.10 21.70
N GLN A 477 -8.26 0.59 20.55
CA GLN A 477 -7.17 -0.01 19.79
C GLN A 477 -5.81 0.38 20.37
N THR A 478 -5.17 -0.56 21.08
CA THR A 478 -3.80 -0.38 21.57
C THR A 478 -2.77 -0.32 20.46
N LEU A 479 -3.03 -0.97 19.30
CA LEU A 479 -2.09 -1.04 18.17
C LEU A 479 -1.67 0.34 17.66
N VAL A 480 -2.57 1.33 17.70
CA VAL A 480 -2.32 2.70 17.23
C VAL A 480 -1.17 3.36 18.02
N GLY A 481 -1.00 2.97 19.29
CA GLY A 481 0.01 3.50 20.19
C GLY A 481 1.32 2.70 20.25
N ILE A 482 1.45 1.59 19.52
CA ILE A 482 2.67 0.76 19.58
C ILE A 482 3.81 1.44 18.83
N ALA A 483 4.97 1.57 19.47
CA ALA A 483 6.16 2.21 18.89
C ALA A 483 6.86 1.32 17.85
N ASN A 484 6.25 1.14 16.68
CA ASN A 484 6.76 0.33 15.58
C ASN A 484 6.49 1.04 14.21
N PRO A 485 6.76 0.41 13.04
CA PRO A 485 6.52 1.03 11.74
C PRO A 485 5.07 1.46 11.46
N HIS A 486 4.10 0.86 12.16
CA HIS A 486 2.66 1.10 12.00
C HIS A 486 2.11 2.05 13.07
N TRP A 487 2.96 2.75 13.81
CA TRP A 487 2.52 3.71 14.82
C TRP A 487 1.58 4.77 14.22
N GLY A 488 0.43 4.98 14.87
CA GLY A 488 -0.60 5.90 14.42
C GLY A 488 -1.57 5.35 13.37
N GLU A 489 -1.36 4.13 12.87
CA GLU A 489 -2.30 3.44 11.98
C GLU A 489 -3.43 2.79 12.79
N SER A 490 -4.66 2.80 12.26
CA SER A 490 -5.84 2.16 12.86
C SER A 490 -6.33 1.03 11.94
N ASP A 491 -6.91 -0.01 12.53
CA ASP A 491 -7.59 -1.09 11.81
C ASP A 491 -9.04 -0.75 11.40
N GLY A 492 -9.55 0.40 11.86
CA GLY A 492 -10.91 0.88 11.57
C GLY A 492 -12.02 0.17 12.35
N GLU A 493 -11.72 -0.55 13.43
CA GLU A 493 -12.74 -1.28 14.22
C GLU A 493 -13.33 -0.50 15.40
N SER A 494 -12.67 0.57 15.85
CA SER A 494 -13.06 1.39 17.00
C SER A 494 -12.79 2.85 16.70
N PRO A 495 -13.59 3.77 17.25
CA PRO A 495 -13.41 5.18 16.98
C PRO A 495 -12.15 5.69 17.67
N LEU A 496 -11.54 6.67 17.03
CA LEU A 496 -10.61 7.56 17.69
C LEU A 496 -11.44 8.67 18.35
N VAL A 497 -11.43 8.75 19.67
CA VAL A 497 -12.19 9.74 20.42
C VAL A 497 -11.24 10.80 20.94
N ARG A 498 -11.60 12.07 20.80
CA ARG A 498 -10.89 13.20 21.39
C ARG A 498 -11.73 13.94 22.41
N GLY A 499 -11.08 14.58 23.38
CA GLY A 499 -11.73 15.43 24.36
C GLY A 499 -10.72 16.10 25.28
N LEU A 500 -11.22 16.90 26.24
CA LEU A 500 -10.36 17.53 27.24
C LEU A 500 -10.09 16.56 28.39
N LEU A 501 -8.81 16.30 28.66
CA LEU A 501 -8.43 15.45 29.78
C LEU A 501 -8.57 16.23 31.10
N SER A 502 -9.53 15.81 31.93
CA SER A 502 -9.80 16.47 33.22
C SER A 502 -8.76 16.17 34.31
N ARG A 503 -7.87 15.20 34.07
CA ARG A 503 -6.82 14.78 35.01
C ARG A 503 -5.48 15.32 34.52
N GLY A 504 -4.82 16.16 35.31
CA GLY A 504 -3.48 16.63 34.97
C GLY A 504 -2.45 15.49 35.02
N PHE A 505 -1.49 15.53 34.11
CA PHE A 505 -0.30 14.69 34.18
C PHE A 505 0.47 15.00 35.48
N GLU A 506 0.59 14.01 36.37
CA GLU A 506 1.48 14.12 37.53
C GLU A 506 2.92 13.81 37.10
N PRO A 507 3.91 14.65 37.45
CA PRO A 507 5.29 14.44 37.01
C PRO A 507 5.85 13.13 37.55
N THR A 508 6.12 12.17 36.67
CA THR A 508 7.04 11.06 36.95
C THR A 508 8.48 11.47 36.66
N ARG A 509 9.44 10.86 37.37
CA ARG A 509 10.87 11.15 37.17
C ARG A 509 11.28 10.73 35.74
N PRO A 510 11.88 11.63 34.94
CA PRO A 510 12.42 11.26 33.63
C PRO A 510 13.69 10.42 33.77
N TYR A 511 13.86 9.47 32.85
CA TYR A 511 15.11 8.71 32.74
C TYR A 511 16.20 9.56 32.09
N SER A 512 17.42 9.46 32.62
CA SER A 512 18.58 10.12 32.04
C SER A 512 19.17 9.34 30.86
N LEU A 513 19.89 10.03 29.97
CA LEU A 513 20.57 9.41 28.82
C LEU A 513 21.45 8.21 29.21
N GLY A 514 22.16 8.30 30.36
CA GLY A 514 23.02 7.23 30.86
C GLY A 514 22.26 6.00 31.39
N GLU A 515 21.02 6.18 31.85
CA GLU A 515 20.15 5.07 32.26
C GLU A 515 19.57 4.34 31.04
N ILE A 516 19.36 5.07 29.94
CA ILE A 516 18.79 4.52 28.71
C ILE A 516 19.87 3.82 27.87
N ARG A 517 21.05 4.45 27.68
CA ARG A 517 22.13 3.88 26.84
C ARG A 517 22.55 2.48 27.30
N PRO A 518 22.64 1.51 26.38
CA PRO A 518 23.24 0.20 26.64
C PRO A 518 24.72 0.29 27.02
N LYS A 519 25.22 -0.76 27.69
CA LYS A 519 26.66 -0.94 28.00
C LYS A 519 27.25 -1.92 26.98
N THR A 520 28.19 -1.50 26.14
CA THR A 520 28.78 -2.28 25.03
C THR A 520 29.90 -3.25 25.45
N GLY A 521 30.13 -4.29 24.62
CA GLY A 521 31.25 -5.24 24.73
C GLY A 521 32.62 -4.67 24.30
N ASP A 522 33.68 -5.47 24.48
CA ASP A 522 35.05 -4.97 24.64
C ASP A 522 35.80 -4.55 23.36
N ILE A 523 35.38 -4.98 22.15
CA ILE A 523 36.07 -4.66 20.87
C ILE A 523 35.06 -4.26 19.79
N GLU A 524 35.31 -3.12 19.15
CA GLU A 524 34.55 -2.56 18.02
C GLU A 524 35.39 -2.58 16.73
N VAL A 525 34.79 -3.06 15.64
CA VAL A 525 35.41 -3.16 14.30
C VAL A 525 34.56 -2.41 13.29
N ASP A 526 35.05 -1.28 12.80
CA ASP A 526 34.46 -0.55 11.68
C ASP A 526 34.77 -1.23 10.35
N ILE A 527 33.76 -1.41 9.51
CA ILE A 527 33.84 -2.04 8.20
C ILE A 527 33.22 -1.11 7.16
N HIS A 528 33.98 -0.83 6.10
CA HIS A 528 33.50 -0.13 4.92
C HIS A 528 33.60 -1.07 3.72
N LYS A 529 34.67 -0.95 2.91
CA LYS A 529 34.89 -1.75 1.69
C LYS A 529 35.73 -3.00 1.92
N ASP A 530 36.08 -3.30 3.16
CA ASP A 530 37.01 -4.37 3.53
C ASP A 530 36.54 -5.76 3.07
N LEU A 531 35.23 -5.93 2.86
CA LEU A 531 34.60 -7.20 2.47
C LEU A 531 34.07 -7.22 1.02
N ASP A 532 34.32 -6.18 0.22
CA ASP A 532 33.95 -6.12 -1.20
C ASP A 532 34.57 -7.27 -2.00
N GLY A 533 33.90 -7.71 -3.08
CA GLY A 533 34.36 -8.81 -3.94
C GLY A 533 33.31 -9.88 -4.17
N THR A 534 33.70 -11.06 -4.64
CA THR A 534 32.75 -12.15 -4.93
C THR A 534 32.10 -12.72 -3.66
N ILE A 535 30.84 -13.15 -3.77
CA ILE A 535 30.09 -13.79 -2.68
C ILE A 535 30.79 -15.06 -2.17
N ALA A 536 31.24 -15.93 -3.08
CA ALA A 536 31.93 -17.20 -2.77
C ALA A 536 33.24 -17.09 -1.96
N ARG A 537 33.69 -15.87 -1.63
CA ARG A 537 34.88 -15.59 -0.81
C ARG A 537 34.57 -14.63 0.34
N PHE A 538 33.30 -14.33 0.57
CA PHE A 538 32.86 -13.36 1.56
C PHE A 538 33.18 -13.84 2.97
N GLY A 539 32.86 -15.10 3.31
CA GLY A 539 33.15 -15.69 4.61
C GLY A 539 34.64 -15.68 4.95
N ASP A 540 35.50 -16.04 4.00
CA ASP A 540 36.96 -16.00 4.14
C ASP A 540 37.45 -14.60 4.55
N ARG A 541 36.99 -13.56 3.83
CA ARG A 541 37.35 -12.16 4.11
C ARG A 541 36.85 -11.70 5.48
N LEU A 542 35.59 -12.04 5.81
CA LEU A 542 34.97 -11.66 7.09
C LEU A 542 35.76 -12.20 8.27
N TRP A 543 35.99 -13.50 8.32
CA TRP A 543 36.70 -14.10 9.45
C TRP A 543 38.16 -13.69 9.49
N ALA A 544 38.83 -13.52 8.33
CA ALA A 544 40.20 -13.02 8.30
C ALA A 544 40.31 -11.66 9.00
N LEU A 545 39.40 -10.74 8.69
CA LEU A 545 39.31 -9.41 9.30
C LEU A 545 39.02 -9.49 10.81
N LEU A 546 37.99 -10.25 11.23
CA LEU A 546 37.62 -10.33 12.64
C LEU A 546 38.71 -10.95 13.52
N CYS A 547 39.38 -12.01 13.04
CA CYS A 547 40.49 -12.63 13.75
C CYS A 547 41.76 -11.76 13.75
N ASP A 548 41.93 -10.85 12.79
CA ASP A 548 43.01 -9.85 12.82
C ASP A 548 42.78 -8.78 13.88
N LYS A 549 41.53 -8.31 14.00
CA LYS A 549 41.15 -7.28 14.97
C LYS A 549 40.97 -7.81 16.40
N SER A 550 40.63 -9.09 16.56
CA SER A 550 40.46 -9.74 17.86
C SER A 550 41.37 -10.96 18.00
N PRO A 551 42.54 -10.81 18.64
CA PRO A 551 43.41 -11.95 18.98
C PRO A 551 42.72 -12.99 19.85
N GLY A 552 41.80 -12.57 20.72
CA GLY A 552 41.02 -13.48 21.58
C GLY A 552 40.00 -14.32 20.81
N LEU A 553 39.39 -13.77 19.76
CA LEU A 553 38.54 -14.52 18.84
C LEU A 553 39.37 -15.54 18.04
N ARG A 554 40.53 -15.11 17.50
CA ARG A 554 41.45 -16.00 16.78
C ARG A 554 41.87 -17.20 17.63
N ALA A 555 42.32 -16.93 18.86
CA ALA A 555 42.75 -17.98 19.78
C ALA A 555 41.63 -18.96 20.17
N ALA A 556 40.36 -18.50 20.19
CA ALA A 556 39.23 -19.36 20.47
C ALA A 556 38.89 -20.26 19.28
N LEU A 557 38.86 -19.71 18.05
CA LEU A 557 38.50 -20.48 16.85
C LEU A 557 39.60 -21.46 16.43
N GLU A 558 40.86 -21.04 16.48
CA GLU A 558 42.03 -21.83 16.03
C GLU A 558 42.66 -22.66 17.18
N GLY A 559 42.04 -22.63 18.37
CA GLY A 559 42.48 -23.35 19.55
C GLY A 559 42.06 -24.82 19.55
N ASN A 560 42.39 -25.53 20.64
CA ASN A 560 42.04 -26.95 20.82
C ASN A 560 40.65 -27.18 21.42
N ASP A 561 39.90 -26.12 21.72
CA ASP A 561 38.55 -26.19 22.29
C ASP A 561 37.54 -26.21 21.12
N PRO A 562 36.86 -27.34 20.85
CA PRO A 562 36.01 -27.45 19.68
C PRO A 562 34.78 -26.53 19.76
N LEU A 563 34.36 -26.00 18.62
CA LEU A 563 33.11 -25.27 18.47
C LEU A 563 31.93 -26.24 18.53
N GLN A 564 31.11 -26.12 19.57
CA GLN A 564 30.00 -27.02 19.86
C GLN A 564 28.71 -26.59 19.13
N SER A 565 28.41 -25.30 19.05
CA SER A 565 27.19 -24.83 18.36
C SER A 565 27.28 -23.35 17.94
N VAL A 566 26.48 -23.01 16.94
CA VAL A 566 26.32 -21.64 16.43
C VAL A 566 24.84 -21.27 16.47
N ALA A 567 24.55 -20.08 17.00
CA ALA A 567 23.21 -19.50 16.93
C ALA A 567 23.27 -18.10 16.30
N TYR A 568 22.42 -17.84 15.32
CA TYR A 568 22.29 -16.54 14.67
C TYR A 568 20.86 -16.01 14.77
N THR A 569 20.71 -14.82 15.33
CA THR A 569 19.42 -14.13 15.41
C THR A 569 19.50 -12.84 14.61
N ASP A 570 18.65 -12.71 13.58
CA ASP A 570 18.57 -11.49 12.76
C ASP A 570 17.20 -11.39 12.07
N ARG A 571 16.46 -10.32 12.39
CA ARG A 571 15.15 -10.05 11.80
C ARG A 571 15.19 -9.54 10.36
N TYR A 572 16.36 -9.19 9.86
CA TYR A 572 16.57 -8.59 8.54
C TYR A 572 17.19 -9.55 7.53
N VAL A 573 17.41 -10.82 7.89
CA VAL A 573 17.63 -11.89 6.90
C VAL A 573 16.27 -12.19 6.29
N VAL A 574 15.91 -11.41 5.28
CA VAL A 574 14.62 -11.51 4.56
C VAL A 574 14.79 -11.57 3.05
N SER A 575 16.02 -11.45 2.54
CA SER A 575 16.35 -11.53 1.11
C SER A 575 17.33 -12.67 0.81
N PRO A 576 17.29 -13.26 -0.40
CA PRO A 576 18.24 -14.30 -0.82
C PRO A 576 19.72 -13.89 -0.70
N LEU A 577 20.02 -12.61 -0.93
CA LEU A 577 21.37 -12.08 -0.80
C LEU A 577 21.89 -12.19 0.65
N ALA A 578 21.11 -11.70 1.63
CA ALA A 578 21.50 -11.77 3.03
C ALA A 578 21.64 -13.22 3.50
N ALA A 579 20.73 -14.10 3.06
CA ALA A 579 20.78 -15.53 3.33
C ALA A 579 22.05 -16.20 2.76
N ALA A 580 22.42 -15.89 1.51
CA ALA A 580 23.64 -16.41 0.89
C ALA A 580 24.91 -15.94 1.62
N LEU A 581 24.97 -14.68 2.05
CA LEU A 581 26.11 -14.15 2.81
C LEU A 581 26.25 -14.79 4.19
N LEU A 582 25.13 -15.04 4.86
CA LEU A 582 25.10 -15.80 6.11
C LEU A 582 25.61 -17.23 5.89
N LEU A 583 25.16 -17.91 4.84
CA LEU A 583 25.61 -19.26 4.49
C LEU A 583 27.13 -19.33 4.24
N GLU A 584 27.66 -18.36 3.49
CA GLU A 584 29.10 -18.21 3.25
C GLU A 584 29.89 -17.96 4.54
N ALA A 585 29.38 -17.07 5.41
CA ALA A 585 30.00 -16.80 6.71
C ALA A 585 30.04 -18.04 7.60
N LEU A 586 28.96 -18.83 7.66
CA LEU A 586 28.90 -20.06 8.44
C LEU A 586 29.80 -21.16 7.86
N THR A 587 29.85 -21.29 6.54
CA THR A 587 30.71 -22.28 5.85
C THR A 587 32.18 -22.01 6.13
N ALA A 588 32.63 -20.75 5.96
CA ALA A 588 34.00 -20.36 6.28
C ALA A 588 34.32 -20.45 7.78
N LEU A 589 33.34 -20.22 8.66
CA LEU A 589 33.51 -20.44 10.11
C LEU A 589 33.82 -21.90 10.42
N ARG A 590 33.06 -22.84 9.84
CA ARG A 590 33.26 -24.29 10.05
C ARG A 590 34.63 -24.75 9.55
N GLU A 591 35.11 -24.22 8.42
CA GLU A 591 36.43 -24.55 7.88
C GLU A 591 37.58 -24.03 8.75
N ARG A 592 37.34 -22.97 9.52
CA ARG A 592 38.36 -22.32 10.33
C ARG A 592 38.37 -22.76 11.79
N ALA A 593 37.20 -23.08 12.34
CA ALA A 593 37.06 -23.52 13.72
C ALA A 593 37.52 -24.97 13.88
N THR A 594 38.12 -25.31 15.02
CA THR A 594 38.22 -26.72 15.43
C THR A 594 36.81 -27.25 15.70
N VAL A 595 36.38 -28.30 14.99
CA VAL A 595 35.07 -28.95 15.18
C VAL A 595 35.31 -30.44 15.43
N GLU A 596 34.58 -31.02 16.39
CA GLU A 596 34.64 -32.47 16.66
C GLU A 596 34.10 -33.25 15.45
N SER A 597 34.43 -34.55 15.32
CA SER A 597 33.94 -35.38 14.21
C SER A 597 32.41 -35.48 14.21
N GLY A 598 31.73 -34.67 13.39
CA GLY A 598 30.28 -34.57 13.32
C GLY A 598 29.79 -33.38 12.48
N THR A 599 28.47 -33.22 12.36
CA THR A 599 27.84 -32.03 11.77
C THR A 599 27.73 -30.93 12.81
N LEU A 600 28.15 -29.70 12.48
CA LEU A 600 28.05 -28.56 13.39
C LEU A 600 26.57 -28.14 13.54
N PRO A 601 26.00 -28.10 14.78
CA PRO A 601 24.66 -27.60 15.01
C PRO A 601 24.57 -26.09 14.77
N VAL A 602 23.59 -25.68 13.95
CA VAL A 602 23.33 -24.28 13.60
C VAL A 602 21.86 -23.94 13.85
N ALA A 603 21.60 -22.97 14.72
CA ALA A 603 20.26 -22.42 14.92
C ALA A 603 20.16 -21.02 14.29
N ILE A 604 19.17 -20.80 13.42
CA ILE A 604 18.86 -19.48 12.86
C ILE A 604 17.47 -19.07 13.32
N THR A 605 17.37 -17.86 13.87
CA THR A 605 16.10 -17.29 14.32
C THR A 605 15.84 -15.96 13.60
N GLY A 606 14.81 -15.95 12.75
CA GLY A 606 14.32 -14.76 12.05
C GLY A 606 13.02 -14.23 12.65
N ARG A 607 12.52 -13.11 12.11
CA ARG A 607 11.16 -12.63 12.41
C ARG A 607 10.13 -13.34 11.54
N GLU A 608 8.93 -13.53 12.07
CA GLU A 608 7.72 -13.75 11.26
C GLU A 608 7.41 -12.47 10.47
N PHE A 609 6.98 -12.64 9.21
CA PHE A 609 6.55 -11.51 8.39
C PHE A 609 5.71 -11.99 7.20
N GLU A 610 4.77 -11.14 6.79
CA GLU A 610 4.04 -11.31 5.53
C GLU A 610 4.06 -9.99 4.77
N SER A 611 4.55 -10.02 3.52
CA SER A 611 4.78 -8.86 2.68
C SER A 611 3.64 -8.71 1.67
N LYS A 612 2.97 -7.56 1.70
CA LYS A 612 1.95 -7.16 0.70
C LYS A 612 2.56 -6.47 -0.53
N ASN A 613 3.89 -6.53 -0.68
CA ASN A 613 4.60 -5.84 -1.75
C ASN A 613 4.53 -6.59 -3.10
N ARG A 614 4.97 -5.91 -4.16
CA ARG A 614 5.10 -6.45 -5.52
C ARG A 614 5.89 -7.76 -5.54
N ALA A 615 5.47 -8.70 -6.40
CA ALA A 615 6.13 -10.00 -6.58
C ALA A 615 7.67 -9.90 -6.75
N PRO A 616 8.46 -10.58 -5.89
CA PRO A 616 9.91 -10.51 -5.91
C PRO A 616 10.51 -11.29 -7.11
N GLN A 617 11.67 -10.84 -7.60
CA GLN A 617 12.34 -11.40 -8.79
C GLN A 617 13.88 -11.33 -8.74
N ARG A 618 14.45 -10.60 -7.77
CA ARG A 618 15.89 -10.33 -7.68
C ARG A 618 16.42 -10.87 -6.36
N ILE A 619 17.71 -11.20 -6.30
CA ILE A 619 18.36 -11.73 -5.08
C ILE A 619 18.32 -10.76 -3.88
N TRP A 620 18.12 -9.46 -4.10
CA TRP A 620 17.94 -8.47 -3.03
C TRP A 620 16.48 -8.08 -2.78
N HIS A 621 15.52 -8.75 -3.43
CA HIS A 621 14.10 -8.60 -3.06
C HIS A 621 13.79 -9.56 -1.92
N ASP A 622 12.91 -9.13 -1.03
CA ASP A 622 12.49 -9.96 0.09
C ASP A 622 11.59 -11.11 -0.37
N TRP A 623 11.61 -12.23 0.35
CA TRP A 623 10.54 -13.24 0.22
C TRP A 623 9.18 -12.60 0.55
N LEU A 624 8.09 -13.24 0.11
CA LEU A 624 6.74 -12.75 0.41
C LEU A 624 6.33 -13.07 1.85
N ASN A 625 6.85 -14.13 2.44
CA ASN A 625 6.56 -14.54 3.81
C ASN A 625 7.78 -15.24 4.42
N ASP A 626 7.78 -15.37 5.74
CA ASP A 626 8.85 -16.02 6.50
C ASP A 626 8.94 -17.53 6.27
N VAL A 627 7.83 -18.21 6.00
CA VAL A 627 7.80 -19.66 5.77
C VAL A 627 8.63 -20.07 4.55
N ASP A 628 8.47 -19.34 3.43
CA ASP A 628 9.24 -19.59 2.21
C ASP A 628 10.74 -19.34 2.42
N ARG A 629 11.09 -18.26 3.16
CA ARG A 629 12.48 -17.97 3.55
C ARG A 629 13.05 -19.11 4.39
N ASP A 630 12.35 -19.49 5.45
CA ASP A 630 12.84 -20.46 6.44
C ASP A 630 13.11 -21.81 5.79
N HIS A 631 12.21 -22.28 4.94
CA HIS A 631 12.41 -23.51 4.17
C HIS A 631 13.60 -23.40 3.20
N ALA A 632 13.74 -22.30 2.46
CA ALA A 632 14.86 -22.13 1.53
C ALA A 632 16.22 -22.10 2.26
N LEU A 633 16.29 -21.43 3.41
CA LEU A 633 17.51 -21.33 4.21
C LEU A 633 17.85 -22.65 4.91
N GLN A 634 16.85 -23.39 5.41
CA GLN A 634 17.01 -24.74 5.95
C GLN A 634 17.62 -25.67 4.89
N GLU A 635 17.03 -25.71 3.69
CA GLU A 635 17.53 -26.53 2.58
C GLU A 635 18.96 -26.15 2.15
N ALA A 636 19.31 -24.86 2.20
CA ALA A 636 20.66 -24.40 1.90
C ALA A 636 21.69 -24.89 2.93
N LEU A 637 21.35 -24.86 4.22
CA LEU A 637 22.21 -25.35 5.30
C LEU A 637 22.38 -26.87 5.26
N ASP A 638 21.29 -27.59 5.00
CA ASP A 638 21.30 -29.04 4.84
C ASP A 638 22.16 -29.43 3.63
N TYR A 639 22.06 -28.69 2.52
CA TYR A 639 22.85 -28.90 1.30
C TYR A 639 24.36 -28.77 1.55
N VAL A 640 24.81 -27.84 2.40
CA VAL A 640 26.24 -27.67 2.75
C VAL A 640 26.68 -28.52 3.96
N GLY A 641 25.77 -29.32 4.53
CA GLY A 641 26.06 -30.31 5.56
C GLY A 641 26.10 -29.78 7.00
N PHE A 642 25.23 -28.82 7.34
CA PHE A 642 24.98 -28.45 8.74
C PHE A 642 23.83 -29.28 9.34
N GLU A 643 23.84 -29.43 10.67
CA GLU A 643 22.64 -29.85 11.40
C GLU A 643 21.89 -28.59 11.80
N ALA A 644 21.00 -28.13 10.92
CA ALA A 644 20.39 -26.82 11.04
C ALA A 644 18.95 -26.86 11.60
N GLN A 645 18.60 -25.82 12.34
CA GLN A 645 17.22 -25.47 12.66
C GLN A 645 16.98 -24.00 12.32
N VAL A 646 16.16 -23.75 11.32
CA VAL A 646 15.69 -22.40 10.96
C VAL A 646 14.26 -22.21 11.46
N ARG A 647 14.01 -21.10 12.14
CA ARG A 647 12.66 -20.74 12.59
C ARG A 647 12.43 -19.24 12.63
N SER A 648 11.15 -18.88 12.56
CA SER A 648 10.65 -17.53 12.76
C SER A 648 9.95 -17.41 14.10
N GLU A 649 10.07 -16.24 14.72
CA GLU A 649 9.31 -15.89 15.92
C GLU A 649 8.62 -14.52 15.73
N PRO A 650 7.42 -14.31 16.32
CA PRO A 650 6.66 -13.04 16.17
C PRO A 650 7.41 -11.82 16.71
N GLY A 651 8.32 -12.03 17.67
CA GLY A 651 9.14 -11.00 18.27
C GLY A 651 10.53 -11.54 18.60
N ILE A 652 11.55 -10.97 17.96
CA ILE A 652 12.96 -11.28 18.20
C ILE A 652 13.75 -10.00 18.45
N GLU A 653 14.82 -10.10 19.22
CA GLU A 653 15.69 -8.97 19.54
C GLU A 653 16.26 -8.33 18.25
N HIS A 654 16.34 -6.99 18.21
CA HIS A 654 16.94 -6.26 17.09
C HIS A 654 18.43 -6.51 16.91
N GLY A 655 19.11 -6.88 18.00
CA GLY A 655 20.54 -7.16 18.00
C GLY A 655 20.82 -8.33 17.07
N ARG A 656 21.48 -8.05 15.94
CA ARG A 656 21.88 -9.11 15.01
C ARG A 656 23.07 -9.83 15.61
N MET A 657 22.81 -10.99 16.19
CA MET A 657 23.71 -11.62 17.13
C MET A 657 24.13 -12.97 16.60
N LEU A 658 25.43 -13.14 16.40
CA LEU A 658 26.06 -14.43 16.18
C LEU A 658 26.69 -14.89 17.49
N LYS A 659 26.19 -15.99 18.03
CA LYS A 659 26.66 -16.61 19.26
C LYS A 659 27.40 -17.90 18.94
N LEU A 660 28.63 -18.01 19.43
CA LEU A 660 29.46 -19.20 19.33
C LEU A 660 29.57 -19.83 20.72
N VAL A 661 29.35 -21.13 20.82
CA VAL A 661 29.50 -21.89 22.08
C VAL A 661 30.52 -22.99 21.85
N PHE A 662 31.53 -23.05 22.70
CA PHE A 662 32.60 -24.05 22.66
C PHE A 662 32.36 -25.14 23.72
N GLU A 663 33.00 -26.30 23.57
CA GLU A 663 32.84 -27.44 24.50
C GLU A 663 33.21 -27.10 25.95
N SER A 664 34.18 -26.21 26.16
CA SER A 664 34.53 -25.71 27.49
C SER A 664 33.40 -24.93 28.20
N GLY A 665 32.33 -24.58 27.47
CA GLY A 665 31.27 -23.68 27.91
C GLY A 665 31.58 -22.21 27.66
N LYS A 666 32.76 -21.88 27.09
CA LYS A 666 33.08 -20.53 26.64
C LYS A 666 32.09 -20.07 25.57
N GLN A 667 31.69 -18.80 25.64
CA GLN A 667 30.76 -18.21 24.69
C GLN A 667 31.36 -16.93 24.11
N ILE A 668 31.31 -16.81 22.79
CA ILE A 668 31.65 -15.55 22.10
C ILE A 668 30.38 -14.99 21.49
N ARG A 669 30.16 -13.69 21.69
CA ARG A 669 29.02 -12.95 21.16
C ARG A 669 29.51 -11.92 20.16
N ILE A 670 29.09 -12.04 18.90
CA ILE A 670 29.44 -11.13 17.82
C ILE A 670 28.16 -10.41 17.39
N ARG A 671 28.09 -9.10 17.61
CA ARG A 671 26.96 -8.27 17.19
C ARG A 671 27.29 -7.57 15.88
N LEU A 672 26.40 -7.66 14.89
CA LEU A 672 26.52 -6.96 13.62
C LEU A 672 25.52 -5.78 13.59
N ASP A 673 26.03 -4.55 13.47
CA ASP A 673 25.21 -3.33 13.50
C ASP A 673 24.20 -3.24 12.35
N GLN A 674 24.55 -3.75 11.17
CA GLN A 674 23.65 -3.82 10.00
C GLN A 674 23.43 -5.25 9.47
N GLY A 675 24.08 -6.24 10.08
CA GLY A 675 23.95 -7.65 9.67
C GLY A 675 24.49 -7.92 8.29
N PHE A 676 24.02 -9.02 7.69
CA PHE A 676 24.39 -9.38 6.32
C PHE A 676 23.68 -8.54 5.25
N SER A 677 22.64 -7.78 5.62
CA SER A 677 21.90 -6.92 4.71
C SER A 677 22.60 -5.59 4.38
N TYR A 678 23.76 -5.32 4.99
CA TYR A 678 24.58 -4.13 4.68
C TYR A 678 25.15 -4.15 3.26
N TRP A 679 25.58 -5.33 2.79
CA TRP A 679 26.25 -5.46 1.49
C TRP A 679 25.25 -5.47 0.34
N GLN A 680 25.64 -4.85 -0.78
CA GLN A 680 24.83 -4.75 -1.98
C GLN A 680 25.48 -5.47 -3.15
N VAL A 681 24.66 -5.85 -4.13
CA VAL A 681 25.17 -6.37 -5.40
C VAL A 681 25.71 -5.20 -6.22
N ASP A 682 26.96 -5.29 -6.67
CA ASP A 682 27.49 -4.41 -7.70
C ASP A 682 26.78 -4.73 -9.02
N ARG A 683 25.84 -3.84 -9.38
CA ARG A 683 24.97 -3.97 -10.55
C ARG A 683 25.71 -3.82 -11.88
N ASN A 684 26.88 -3.19 -11.87
CA ASN A 684 27.71 -2.98 -13.06
C ASN A 684 28.63 -4.19 -13.30
N MET A 685 29.10 -4.83 -12.22
CA MET A 685 30.01 -5.97 -12.28
C MET A 685 29.29 -7.34 -12.31
N SER A 686 28.00 -7.39 -11.96
CA SER A 686 27.22 -8.64 -11.96
C SER A 686 26.32 -8.75 -13.19
N HIS A 687 26.33 -9.88 -13.90
CA HIS A 687 25.46 -10.09 -15.06
C HIS A 687 23.97 -10.11 -14.66
N ARG A 688 23.08 -9.61 -15.53
CA ARG A 688 21.62 -9.57 -15.25
C ARG A 688 21.03 -10.90 -14.80
N GLN A 689 21.51 -12.03 -15.34
CA GLN A 689 21.03 -13.36 -14.95
C GLN A 689 21.45 -13.77 -13.53
N GLN A 690 22.64 -13.35 -13.08
CA GLN A 690 23.16 -13.60 -11.73
C GLN A 690 22.44 -12.77 -10.65
N GLN A 691 21.65 -11.78 -11.08
CA GLN A 691 20.85 -10.92 -10.21
C GLN A 691 19.42 -11.45 -10.01
N LEU A 692 19.00 -12.47 -10.77
CA LEU A 692 17.66 -13.04 -10.71
C LEU A 692 17.59 -14.14 -9.66
N PHE A 693 16.45 -14.23 -8.99
CA PHE A 693 16.11 -15.32 -8.08
C PHE A 693 14.66 -15.73 -8.35
N ASP A 694 14.42 -17.02 -8.54
CA ASP A 694 13.08 -17.53 -8.84
C ASP A 694 12.36 -17.97 -7.56
N PHE A 695 11.62 -17.02 -6.97
CA PHE A 695 10.84 -17.20 -5.75
C PHE A 695 9.66 -18.17 -5.91
N LYS A 696 9.34 -18.63 -7.14
CA LYS A 696 8.24 -19.57 -7.39
C LYS A 696 8.70 -21.04 -7.41
N LYS A 697 10.00 -21.30 -7.28
CA LYS A 697 10.55 -22.66 -7.20
C LYS A 697 10.32 -23.27 -5.82
N ASP A 698 10.37 -24.60 -5.75
CA ASP A 698 10.37 -25.32 -4.48
C ASP A 698 11.60 -24.96 -3.61
N SER A 699 11.49 -25.19 -2.31
CA SER A 699 12.51 -24.84 -1.31
C SER A 699 13.87 -25.48 -1.59
N VAL A 700 13.90 -26.74 -2.04
CA VAL A 700 15.15 -27.46 -2.36
C VAL A 700 15.91 -26.76 -3.50
N THR A 701 15.19 -26.36 -4.56
CA THR A 701 15.77 -25.63 -5.68
C THR A 701 16.24 -24.24 -5.25
N GLN A 702 15.47 -23.54 -4.43
CA GLN A 702 15.87 -22.24 -3.88
C GLN A 702 17.12 -22.37 -2.98
N GLY A 703 17.20 -23.40 -2.13
CA GLY A 703 18.34 -23.64 -1.25
C GLY A 703 19.65 -23.85 -2.02
N LYS A 704 19.63 -24.65 -3.10
CA LYS A 704 20.78 -24.78 -4.01
C LYS A 704 21.14 -23.45 -4.67
N ALA A 705 20.15 -22.67 -5.09
CA ALA A 705 20.39 -21.38 -5.70
C ALA A 705 21.02 -20.37 -4.74
N LEU A 706 20.77 -20.47 -3.42
CA LEU A 706 21.43 -19.65 -2.39
C LEU A 706 22.92 -19.98 -2.24
N HIS A 707 23.30 -21.25 -2.39
CA HIS A 707 24.70 -21.68 -2.42
C HIS A 707 25.41 -21.21 -3.71
N ASP A 708 24.74 -21.27 -4.85
CA ASP A 708 25.35 -21.02 -6.16
C ASP A 708 25.37 -19.53 -6.59
N VAL A 709 25.12 -18.60 -5.67
CA VAL A 709 25.06 -17.16 -6.00
C VAL A 709 26.45 -16.62 -6.42
N ALA A 710 26.60 -16.33 -7.70
CA ALA A 710 27.86 -15.89 -8.31
C ALA A 710 28.00 -14.37 -8.49
N ALA A 711 27.32 -13.56 -7.68
CA ALA A 711 27.35 -12.09 -7.81
C ALA A 711 28.57 -11.44 -7.14
N VAL A 712 28.86 -10.20 -7.55
CA VAL A 712 29.90 -9.34 -6.94
C VAL A 712 29.25 -8.41 -5.93
N LEU A 713 29.84 -8.33 -4.73
CA LEU A 713 29.41 -7.48 -3.63
C LEU A 713 30.19 -6.18 -3.60
N THR A 714 29.52 -5.13 -3.18
CA THR A 714 30.13 -3.87 -2.76
C THR A 714 29.41 -3.30 -1.54
N ALA A 715 30.16 -2.62 -0.68
CA ALA A 715 29.59 -1.81 0.38
C ALA A 715 28.86 -0.57 -0.20
N PRO A 716 27.87 -0.02 0.53
CA PRO A 716 27.22 1.23 0.15
C PRO A 716 28.22 2.38 -0.06
N GLU A 717 27.90 3.34 -0.94
CA GLU A 717 28.77 4.50 -1.19
C GLU A 717 28.93 5.44 0.01
N ILE A 718 27.99 5.38 0.96
CA ILE A 718 27.92 6.24 2.14
C ILE A 718 27.56 5.40 3.37
N GLY A 719 28.35 5.53 4.43
CA GLY A 719 28.14 4.88 5.73
C GLY A 719 29.06 3.69 5.95
N ASN A 720 29.40 3.41 7.21
CA ASN A 720 30.12 2.22 7.63
C ASN A 720 29.15 1.30 8.39
N THR A 721 29.47 0.00 8.47
CA THR A 721 28.85 -0.92 9.44
C THR A 721 29.86 -1.26 10.53
N GLN A 722 29.36 -1.65 11.69
CA GLN A 722 30.19 -1.97 12.85
C GLN A 722 29.94 -3.41 13.30
N ILE A 723 31.01 -4.10 13.71
CA ILE A 723 30.92 -5.41 14.36
C ILE A 723 31.51 -5.30 15.76
N PHE A 724 30.76 -5.74 16.76
CA PHE A 724 31.17 -5.75 18.16
C PHE A 724 31.43 -7.17 18.62
N ILE A 725 32.57 -7.42 19.25
CA ILE A 725 32.97 -8.75 19.73
C ILE A 725 33.04 -8.72 21.25
N GLY A 726 32.18 -9.51 21.91
CA GLY A 726 32.26 -9.84 23.33
C GLY A 726 32.86 -11.24 23.51
N LEU A 727 33.92 -11.34 24.30
CA LEU A 727 34.71 -12.56 24.52
C LEU A 727 34.37 -13.30 25.81
#